data_AF-A0A4W3IUD9-F1
#
_entry.id   AF-A0A4W3IUD9-F1
#
_cell.length_a   1.000
_cell.length_b   1.000
_cell.length_c   1.000
_cell.angle_alpha   90.00
_cell.angle_beta   90.00
_cell.angle_gamma   90.00
#
_symmetry.space_group_name_H-M   'P 1'
#
loop_
_entity.id
_entity.type
_entity.pdbx_description
1 polymer ?
#
loop_
_entity_poly.entity_id
_entity_poly.type
_entity_poly.pdbx_seq_one_letter_code
_entity_poly.pdbx_strand_id
1 'polypeptide(L)'
;EKSTVLQEAISQIVPSTYLILLVSSLSTKGEHFGTTEATEAFFAMTKLFQCNDQILRRMCYLTIKEMANISEDVIIVTSSLTKDMTGKDDVYRGPAVRALCRITDCTGLLLKILTVFQHLVSTSYDIVKRWVNEAQEAASSDNIMVQYHALGLLYRIRKADRLAVTKMVNKFTKSGLKSPFAYCMLIRIASRLLEESESGHDSPLFDFIESCLRNKHEMVVYESASAIVHLPNCTARELAPAVSVLQLFCSSSKPALRFAAVRTLNKVAMKHPSAVTACNLDLENLITDSNRSIATLAITTLLKTGSESSVDRLMKQISSFVSEISDEFKVVVVEAISALCHKYPRKHSVMMNFLSNMLRDEGGFDYKRAIVDCIINIIEENPESKETGLAHLCEFIEDCEHTVLATRILHLLGREAPKTPAPSKYIRFIFNRVVLENEAVRAAAVSALAKFGAQNEELLPSVLVLLQRCMMDSDDEVRDRATFYVNVLQQRQKALNAAYIFNGLSVSIPGLERALHQYTLEPSIKPFDMKSVPLATALTLEQKNEMTPIANKQPEKIAPLRQDIFQEQLAAIPEFKHLGPLFKSSAPVQLTEAETEYVVRCIKHTFKQHMVFQFDCTNTLNDQLLEKITVQMEPSDAYEVVHYVAAPALHFNQPGSCYTLVMLPEDDPTADNTTCWSPCTNSTWQG
;
A
#
# COMPACT_ATOMS: atom_id res chain seq x y z
N GLU A 1 -12.74 -25.04 40.93
CA GLU A 1 -13.54 -25.77 39.92
C GLU A 1 -12.71 -26.46 38.84
N LYS A 2 -11.63 -25.86 38.30
CA LYS A 2 -10.76 -26.56 37.32
C LYS A 2 -10.12 -27.85 37.84
N SER A 3 -9.58 -27.83 39.06
CA SER A 3 -8.92 -28.99 39.68
C SER A 3 -9.88 -30.15 40.01
N THR A 4 -11.16 -29.86 40.31
CA THR A 4 -12.18 -30.88 40.60
C THR A 4 -12.68 -31.54 39.33
N VAL A 5 -12.86 -30.79 38.24
CA VAL A 5 -13.12 -31.37 36.90
C VAL A 5 -11.95 -32.22 36.42
N LEU A 6 -10.71 -31.82 36.73
CA LEU A 6 -9.49 -32.59 36.46
C LEU A 6 -9.44 -33.91 37.25
N GLN A 7 -9.76 -33.90 38.54
CA GLN A 7 -9.76 -35.11 39.39
C GLN A 7 -10.94 -36.06 39.09
N GLU A 8 -12.14 -35.53 38.82
CA GLU A 8 -13.30 -36.36 38.47
C GLU A 8 -13.11 -37.05 37.12
N ALA A 9 -12.53 -36.37 36.13
CA ALA A 9 -12.27 -36.96 34.81
C ALA A 9 -11.15 -38.02 34.78
N ILE A 10 -10.26 -38.03 35.78
CA ILE A 10 -9.24 -39.10 35.94
C ILE A 10 -9.89 -40.39 36.50
N SER A 11 -10.99 -40.28 37.25
CA SER A 11 -11.54 -41.40 38.01
C SER A 11 -12.76 -42.06 37.35
N GLN A 12 -13.56 -41.32 36.57
CA GLN A 12 -14.71 -41.87 35.85
C GLN A 12 -14.89 -41.17 34.49
N ILE A 13 -15.22 -41.96 33.46
CA ILE A 13 -15.61 -41.57 32.08
C ILE A 13 -14.50 -41.78 31.04
N VAL A 14 -14.92 -42.41 29.94
CA VAL A 14 -14.18 -42.84 28.76
C VAL A 14 -13.04 -41.86 28.39
N PRO A 15 -11.78 -42.32 28.28
CA PRO A 15 -10.60 -41.47 28.02
C PRO A 15 -10.74 -40.50 26.84
N SER A 16 -11.61 -40.82 25.88
CA SER A 16 -11.90 -39.99 24.70
C SER A 16 -12.67 -38.71 25.04
N THR A 17 -13.61 -38.74 25.99
CA THR A 17 -14.42 -37.56 26.35
C THR A 17 -13.60 -36.49 27.07
N TYR A 18 -12.65 -36.90 27.92
CA TYR A 18 -11.74 -36.00 28.62
C TYR A 18 -10.79 -35.26 27.67
N LEU A 19 -10.17 -35.99 26.73
CA LEU A 19 -9.31 -35.40 25.69
C LEU A 19 -10.07 -34.44 24.77
N ILE A 20 -11.34 -34.74 24.46
CA ILE A 20 -12.21 -33.85 23.67
C ILE A 20 -12.51 -32.55 24.42
N LEU A 21 -12.82 -32.63 25.72
CA LEU A 21 -13.05 -31.45 26.57
C LEU A 21 -11.77 -30.62 26.76
N LEU A 22 -10.62 -31.27 26.97
CA LEU A 22 -9.32 -30.61 27.12
C LEU A 22 -8.94 -29.85 25.84
N VAL A 23 -8.99 -30.53 24.68
CA VAL A 23 -8.70 -29.91 23.37
C VAL A 23 -9.72 -28.81 23.04
N SER A 24 -11.01 -29.00 23.35
CA SER A 24 -12.02 -27.96 23.15
C SER A 24 -11.80 -26.75 24.06
N SER A 25 -11.41 -26.93 25.32
CA SER A 25 -11.11 -25.83 26.25
C SER A 25 -9.90 -25.01 25.80
N LEU A 26 -8.84 -25.69 25.34
CA LEU A 26 -7.61 -25.08 24.81
C LEU A 26 -7.85 -24.33 23.50
N SER A 27 -8.58 -24.91 22.55
CA SER A 27 -8.72 -24.33 21.20
C SER A 27 -9.88 -23.35 21.03
N THR A 28 -10.91 -23.37 21.89
CA THR A 28 -12.18 -22.65 21.60
C THR A 28 -12.54 -21.56 22.61
N LYS A 29 -11.97 -21.55 23.83
CA LYS A 29 -12.31 -20.57 24.88
C LYS A 29 -11.19 -19.58 25.24
N GLY A 30 -9.97 -19.77 24.71
CA GLY A 30 -8.84 -18.89 25.00
C GLY A 30 -8.36 -18.94 26.45
N GLU A 31 -8.70 -19.98 27.22
CA GLU A 31 -8.20 -20.16 28.57
C GLU A 31 -6.79 -20.76 28.54
N HIS A 32 -5.83 -20.08 29.16
CA HIS A 32 -4.45 -20.56 29.28
C HIS A 32 -4.29 -21.45 30.52
N PHE A 33 -3.68 -22.62 30.35
CA PHE A 33 -3.22 -23.46 31.46
C PHE A 33 -1.93 -22.87 32.03
N GLY A 34 -1.76 -22.95 33.36
CA GLY A 34 -0.45 -22.75 33.97
C GLY A 34 0.50 -23.91 33.60
N THR A 35 1.82 -23.65 33.57
CA THR A 35 2.85 -24.63 33.22
C THR A 35 2.75 -25.93 34.05
N THR A 36 2.48 -25.83 35.34
CA THR A 36 2.30 -26.98 36.24
C THR A 36 1.05 -27.79 35.89
N GLU A 37 -0.10 -27.15 35.73
CA GLU A 37 -1.36 -27.81 35.34
C GLU A 37 -1.25 -28.47 33.96
N ALA A 38 -0.59 -27.80 33.01
CA ALA A 38 -0.34 -28.34 31.68
C ALA A 38 0.55 -29.59 31.75
N THR A 39 1.62 -29.55 32.55
CA THR A 39 2.56 -30.66 32.71
C THR A 39 1.88 -31.88 33.35
N GLU A 40 1.07 -31.69 34.39
CA GLU A 40 0.31 -32.78 35.02
C GLU A 40 -0.69 -33.43 34.05
N ALA A 41 -1.47 -32.61 33.33
CA ALA A 41 -2.40 -33.09 32.32
C ALA A 41 -1.68 -33.79 31.15
N PHE A 42 -0.51 -33.28 30.74
CA PHE A 42 0.34 -33.90 29.73
C PHE A 42 0.79 -35.29 30.17
N PHE A 43 1.32 -35.45 31.39
CA PHE A 43 1.72 -36.75 31.93
C PHE A 43 0.56 -37.73 32.05
N ALA A 44 -0.61 -37.28 32.50
CA ALA A 44 -1.80 -38.12 32.57
C ALA A 44 -2.20 -38.65 31.18
N MET A 45 -2.15 -37.79 30.15
CA MET A 45 -2.44 -38.16 28.77
C MET A 45 -1.43 -39.16 28.20
N THR A 46 -0.15 -39.11 28.59
CA THR A 46 0.85 -40.08 28.08
C THR A 46 0.49 -41.54 28.36
N LYS A 47 -0.21 -41.83 29.47
CA LYS A 47 -0.68 -43.17 29.81
C LYS A 47 -1.68 -43.73 28.79
N LEU A 48 -2.39 -42.85 28.09
CA LEU A 48 -3.38 -43.22 27.08
C LEU A 48 -2.73 -43.88 25.86
N PHE A 49 -1.42 -43.71 25.63
CA PHE A 49 -0.66 -44.41 24.58
C PHE A 49 -0.72 -45.94 24.66
N GLN A 50 -1.17 -46.50 25.78
CA GLN A 50 -1.35 -47.94 25.97
C GLN A 50 -2.67 -48.46 25.36
N CYS A 51 -3.65 -47.59 25.11
CA CYS A 51 -4.94 -47.98 24.52
C CYS A 51 -4.84 -48.11 22.99
N ASN A 52 -5.34 -49.21 22.42
CA ASN A 52 -5.31 -49.45 20.95
C ASN A 52 -6.47 -48.78 20.17
N ASP A 53 -6.99 -47.65 20.67
CA ASP A 53 -8.06 -46.90 20.00
C ASP A 53 -7.47 -45.82 19.08
N GLN A 54 -7.82 -45.89 17.79
CA GLN A 54 -7.31 -44.96 16.76
C GLN A 54 -7.75 -43.51 16.97
N ILE A 55 -8.99 -43.27 17.41
CA ILE A 55 -9.53 -41.93 17.62
C ILE A 55 -8.86 -41.33 18.85
N LEU A 56 -8.75 -42.12 19.93
CA LEU A 56 -8.06 -41.72 21.14
C LEU A 56 -6.58 -41.40 20.87
N ARG A 57 -5.91 -42.21 20.05
CA ARG A 57 -4.52 -41.94 19.63
C ARG A 57 -4.39 -40.63 18.86
N ARG A 58 -5.32 -40.34 17.94
CA ARG A 58 -5.36 -39.05 17.21
C ARG A 58 -5.53 -37.86 18.15
N MET A 59 -6.40 -37.99 19.15
CA MET A 59 -6.60 -36.95 20.17
C MET A 59 -5.35 -36.73 21.03
N CYS A 60 -4.61 -37.81 21.36
CA CYS A 60 -3.32 -37.70 22.05
C CYS A 60 -2.32 -36.89 21.22
N TYR A 61 -2.19 -37.16 19.91
CA TYR A 61 -1.27 -36.40 19.04
C TYR A 61 -1.62 -34.92 18.92
N LEU A 62 -2.91 -34.56 18.90
CA LEU A 62 -3.35 -33.17 18.88
C LEU A 62 -3.02 -32.48 20.21
N THR A 63 -3.34 -33.13 21.32
CA THR A 63 -3.07 -32.63 22.66
C THR A 63 -1.58 -32.39 22.89
N ILE A 64 -0.72 -33.31 22.45
CA ILE A 64 0.74 -33.13 22.48
C ILE A 64 1.15 -31.86 21.75
N LYS A 65 0.63 -31.61 20.54
CA LYS A 65 1.06 -30.46 19.74
C LYS A 65 0.70 -29.12 20.34
N GLU A 66 -0.46 -29.04 21.00
CA GLU A 66 -0.93 -27.82 21.65
C GLU A 66 -0.21 -27.59 22.99
N MET A 67 0.03 -28.65 23.77
CA MET A 67 0.60 -28.53 25.12
C MET A 67 2.14 -28.52 25.16
N ALA A 68 2.80 -28.92 24.07
CA ALA A 68 4.26 -29.05 23.98
C ALA A 68 5.03 -27.77 24.35
N ASN A 69 4.47 -26.60 24.05
CA ASN A 69 5.14 -25.32 24.30
C ASN A 69 4.89 -24.77 25.73
N ILE A 70 4.00 -25.41 26.50
CA ILE A 70 3.53 -24.94 27.80
C ILE A 70 3.94 -25.90 28.92
N SER A 71 4.16 -27.18 28.58
CA SER A 71 4.48 -28.24 29.54
C SER A 71 5.99 -28.45 29.65
N GLU A 72 6.45 -28.89 30.80
CA GLU A 72 7.84 -29.33 31.03
C GLU A 72 8.00 -30.82 30.71
N ASP A 73 9.25 -31.28 30.50
CA ASP A 73 9.59 -32.70 30.27
C ASP A 73 8.83 -33.42 29.14
N VAL A 74 8.40 -32.67 28.12
CA VAL A 74 7.61 -33.13 26.97
C VAL A 74 8.28 -34.28 26.21
N ILE A 75 9.61 -34.42 26.32
CA ILE A 75 10.42 -35.46 25.67
C ILE A 75 9.99 -36.88 26.09
N ILE A 76 9.29 -37.07 27.22
CA ILE A 76 8.85 -38.39 27.70
C ILE A 76 8.02 -39.17 26.68
N VAL A 77 7.28 -38.50 25.79
CA VAL A 77 6.47 -39.18 24.75
C VAL A 77 7.29 -39.61 23.52
N THR A 78 8.57 -39.21 23.42
CA THR A 78 9.44 -39.50 22.26
C THR A 78 9.51 -40.99 21.93
N SER A 79 9.65 -41.86 22.94
CA SER A 79 9.69 -43.31 22.73
C SER A 79 8.36 -43.84 22.15
N SER A 80 7.23 -43.37 22.68
CA SER A 80 5.89 -43.76 22.19
C SER A 80 5.65 -43.28 20.76
N LEU A 81 6.00 -42.03 20.45
CA LEU A 81 5.89 -41.48 19.09
C LEU A 81 6.84 -42.18 18.11
N THR A 82 8.05 -42.53 18.54
CA THR A 82 9.03 -43.26 17.71
C THR A 82 8.53 -44.68 17.40
N LYS A 83 7.91 -45.34 18.37
CA LYS A 83 7.26 -46.65 18.17
C LYS A 83 6.12 -46.54 17.16
N ASP A 84 5.26 -45.53 17.28
CA ASP A 84 4.12 -45.34 16.38
C ASP A 84 4.55 -44.95 14.96
N MET A 85 5.67 -44.23 14.82
CA MET A 85 6.24 -43.90 13.52
C MET A 85 6.97 -45.07 12.85
N THR A 86 7.67 -45.92 13.61
CA THR A 86 8.32 -47.13 13.05
C THR A 86 7.36 -48.32 12.91
N GLY A 87 6.17 -48.20 13.50
CA GLY A 87 5.15 -49.24 13.51
C GLY A 87 4.62 -49.61 12.12
N LYS A 88 3.99 -50.78 12.02
CA LYS A 88 3.39 -51.29 10.77
C LYS A 88 2.10 -50.58 10.37
N ASP A 89 1.50 -49.79 11.26
CA ASP A 89 0.22 -49.11 11.01
C ASP A 89 0.43 -47.68 10.48
N ASP A 90 0.15 -47.51 9.18
CA ASP A 90 0.27 -46.24 8.46
C ASP A 90 -0.59 -45.12 9.06
N VAL A 91 -1.68 -45.47 9.74
CA VAL A 91 -2.61 -44.52 10.37
C VAL A 91 -1.94 -43.71 11.47
N TYR A 92 -0.96 -44.31 12.16
CA TYR A 92 -0.24 -43.67 13.26
C TYR A 92 1.02 -42.94 12.82
N ARG A 93 1.69 -43.39 11.75
CA ARG A 93 2.98 -42.82 11.34
C ARG A 93 2.92 -41.32 11.05
N GLY A 94 2.01 -40.89 10.18
CA GLY A 94 1.92 -39.48 9.77
C GLY A 94 1.62 -38.52 10.94
N PRO A 95 0.61 -38.80 11.79
CA PRO A 95 0.36 -38.03 13.00
C PRO A 95 1.51 -38.06 14.01
N ALA A 96 2.14 -39.23 14.24
CA ALA A 96 3.26 -39.38 15.18
C ALA A 96 4.48 -38.58 14.75
N VAL A 97 4.85 -38.60 13.46
CA VAL A 97 5.94 -37.77 12.91
C VAL A 97 5.66 -36.28 13.16
N ARG A 98 4.44 -35.81 12.88
CA ARG A 98 4.07 -34.40 13.09
C ARG A 98 4.09 -34.00 14.56
N ALA A 99 3.71 -34.91 15.48
CA ALA A 99 3.80 -34.66 16.91
C ALA A 99 5.25 -34.65 17.39
N LEU A 100 6.08 -35.58 16.89
CA LEU A 100 7.48 -35.69 17.24
C LEU A 100 8.26 -34.44 16.82
N CYS A 101 8.03 -33.91 15.62
CA CYS A 101 8.63 -32.67 15.13
C CYS A 101 8.25 -31.42 15.96
N ARG A 102 7.20 -31.49 16.80
CA ARG A 102 6.77 -30.37 17.64
C ARG A 102 7.45 -30.36 19.01
N ILE A 103 7.92 -31.52 19.48
CA ILE A 103 8.42 -31.71 20.85
C ILE A 103 9.94 -31.94 20.95
N THR A 104 10.62 -32.14 19.81
CA THR A 104 12.05 -32.45 19.79
C THR A 104 12.86 -31.27 19.31
N ASP A 105 13.91 -30.92 20.07
CA ASP A 105 15.00 -30.07 19.60
C ASP A 105 15.97 -30.92 18.75
N CYS A 106 16.60 -30.26 17.78
CA CYS A 106 17.08 -30.90 16.54
C CYS A 106 18.24 -31.91 16.64
N THR A 107 18.72 -32.26 17.83
CA THR A 107 19.81 -33.24 18.00
C THR A 107 19.33 -34.69 17.94
N GLY A 108 18.02 -34.97 18.07
CA GLY A 108 17.49 -36.33 18.18
C GLY A 108 16.83 -36.96 16.94
N LEU A 109 16.64 -36.22 15.83
CA LEU A 109 15.75 -36.69 14.75
C LEU A 109 16.46 -37.37 13.57
N LEU A 110 16.49 -38.70 13.57
CA LEU A 110 17.02 -39.52 12.46
C LEU A 110 15.89 -40.13 11.62
N LEU A 111 14.97 -39.37 11.03
CA LEU A 111 13.71 -39.95 10.52
C LEU A 111 13.23 -39.50 9.13
N LYS A 112 13.48 -40.43 8.19
CA LYS A 112 13.05 -40.71 6.80
C LYS A 112 11.65 -40.29 6.26
N ILE A 113 10.98 -39.18 6.61
CA ILE A 113 9.64 -38.91 6.02
C ILE A 113 9.42 -37.48 5.48
N LEU A 114 9.29 -37.38 4.14
CA LEU A 114 9.16 -36.18 3.27
C LEU A 114 8.09 -35.14 3.61
N THR A 115 7.15 -35.44 4.51
CA THR A 115 5.91 -34.66 4.67
C THR A 115 5.94 -33.59 5.77
N VAL A 116 6.99 -33.45 6.57
CA VAL A 116 7.04 -32.52 7.74
C VAL A 116 8.28 -31.60 7.73
N PHE A 117 8.94 -31.42 6.59
CA PHE A 117 10.29 -30.86 6.54
C PHE A 117 10.43 -29.33 6.50
N GLN A 118 9.34 -28.58 6.38
CA GLN A 118 9.40 -27.11 6.40
C GLN A 118 9.95 -26.57 7.74
N HIS A 119 9.66 -27.26 8.84
CA HIS A 119 10.14 -26.91 10.19
C HIS A 119 11.57 -27.40 10.45
N LEU A 120 11.99 -28.52 9.87
CA LEU A 120 13.33 -29.07 10.07
C LEU A 120 14.43 -28.30 9.32
N VAL A 121 14.12 -27.75 8.13
CA VAL A 121 15.08 -26.91 7.38
C VAL A 121 15.41 -25.61 8.12
N SER A 122 14.44 -25.01 8.85
CA SER A 122 14.69 -23.80 9.63
C SER A 122 15.55 -24.04 10.87
N THR A 123 15.50 -25.26 11.42
CA THR A 123 16.10 -25.55 12.74
C THR A 123 17.39 -26.38 12.63
N SER A 124 17.63 -27.12 11.53
CA SER A 124 18.88 -27.86 11.30
C SER A 124 19.18 -28.13 9.81
N TYR A 125 19.72 -27.12 9.14
CA TYR A 125 20.07 -27.17 7.71
C TYR A 125 21.11 -28.26 7.38
N ASP A 126 22.12 -28.47 8.23
CA ASP A 126 23.24 -29.39 7.95
C ASP A 126 22.83 -30.86 7.88
N ILE A 127 21.83 -31.26 8.69
CA ILE A 127 21.29 -32.62 8.68
C ILE A 127 20.49 -32.84 7.39
N VAL A 128 19.63 -31.87 7.04
CA VAL A 128 18.72 -31.98 5.89
C VAL A 128 19.49 -31.96 4.55
N LYS A 129 20.64 -31.27 4.48
CA LYS A 129 21.52 -31.26 3.30
C LYS A 129 22.03 -32.66 2.93
N ARG A 130 22.06 -33.61 3.87
CA ARG A 130 22.49 -35.00 3.59
C ARG A 130 21.46 -35.80 2.78
N TRP A 131 20.21 -35.36 2.74
CA TRP A 131 19.11 -36.07 2.06
C TRP A 131 18.83 -35.59 0.63
N VAL A 132 19.79 -34.90 0.00
CA VAL A 132 19.60 -34.37 -1.36
C VAL A 132 19.32 -35.47 -2.37
N ASN A 133 19.91 -36.65 -2.22
CA ASN A 133 19.73 -37.77 -3.17
C ASN A 133 18.33 -38.37 -3.06
N GLU A 134 17.86 -38.62 -1.85
CA GLU A 134 16.52 -39.14 -1.56
C GLU A 134 15.44 -38.13 -1.98
N ALA A 135 15.67 -36.84 -1.70
CA ALA A 135 14.79 -35.78 -2.19
C ALA A 135 14.78 -35.70 -3.72
N GLN A 136 15.93 -35.94 -4.35
CA GLN A 136 16.07 -35.93 -5.81
C GLN A 136 15.33 -37.09 -6.48
N GLU A 137 15.34 -38.27 -5.87
CA GLU A 137 14.59 -39.45 -6.29
C GLU A 137 13.09 -39.25 -6.07
N ALA A 138 12.69 -38.77 -4.88
CA ALA A 138 11.30 -38.50 -4.54
C ALA A 138 10.66 -37.41 -5.42
N ALA A 139 11.44 -36.44 -5.90
CA ALA A 139 10.97 -35.43 -6.84
C ALA A 139 10.66 -35.99 -8.25
N SER A 140 11.14 -37.19 -8.56
CA SER A 140 10.78 -37.95 -9.76
C SER A 140 9.64 -38.95 -9.52
N SER A 141 9.02 -38.94 -8.33
CA SER A 141 7.88 -39.81 -8.00
C SER A 141 6.65 -39.50 -8.84
N ASP A 142 5.84 -40.53 -9.08
CA ASP A 142 4.54 -40.43 -9.74
C ASP A 142 3.44 -39.86 -8.82
N ASN A 143 3.67 -39.84 -7.52
CA ASN A 143 2.72 -39.29 -6.57
C ASN A 143 2.80 -37.75 -6.56
N ILE A 144 1.65 -37.12 -6.83
CA ILE A 144 1.49 -35.67 -6.96
C ILE A 144 2.05 -34.90 -5.74
N MET A 145 1.75 -35.37 -4.53
CA MET A 145 2.14 -34.68 -3.30
C MET A 145 3.60 -34.98 -2.93
N VAL A 146 4.06 -36.22 -3.16
CA VAL A 146 5.47 -36.58 -2.93
C VAL A 146 6.37 -35.74 -3.83
N GLN A 147 6.05 -35.64 -5.13
CA GLN A 147 6.81 -34.83 -6.07
C GLN A 147 6.82 -33.34 -5.68
N TYR A 148 5.68 -32.78 -5.27
CA TYR A 148 5.58 -31.39 -4.84
C TYR A 148 6.45 -31.10 -3.60
N HIS A 149 6.31 -31.90 -2.54
CA HIS A 149 7.08 -31.71 -1.31
C HIS A 149 8.57 -31.96 -1.51
N ALA A 150 8.94 -32.97 -2.31
CA ALA A 150 10.32 -33.27 -2.64
C ALA A 150 10.99 -32.15 -3.43
N LEU A 151 10.32 -31.59 -4.45
CA LEU A 151 10.83 -30.44 -5.19
C LEU A 151 10.98 -29.22 -4.27
N GLY A 152 10.05 -29.02 -3.33
CA GLY A 152 10.11 -27.91 -2.37
C GLY A 152 11.29 -28.04 -1.42
N LEU A 153 11.58 -29.26 -0.97
CA LEU A 153 12.75 -29.58 -0.17
C LEU A 153 14.04 -29.34 -0.95
N LEU A 154 14.15 -29.83 -2.18
CA LEU A 154 15.31 -29.61 -3.04
C LEU A 154 15.59 -28.13 -3.27
N TYR A 155 14.55 -27.35 -3.56
CA TYR A 155 14.68 -25.91 -3.72
C TYR A 155 15.23 -25.27 -2.44
N ARG A 156 14.68 -25.61 -1.26
CA ARG A 156 15.14 -25.05 0.01
C ARG A 156 16.58 -25.42 0.35
N ILE A 157 17.02 -26.65 0.04
CA ILE A 157 18.41 -27.06 0.26
C ILE A 157 19.33 -26.26 -0.66
N ARG A 158 18.92 -26.05 -1.92
CA ARG A 158 19.74 -25.43 -2.96
C ARG A 158 19.59 -23.91 -3.07
N LYS A 159 18.64 -23.27 -2.37
CA LYS A 159 18.30 -21.84 -2.56
C LYS A 159 19.48 -20.88 -2.42
N ALA A 160 20.51 -21.25 -1.64
CA ALA A 160 21.72 -20.45 -1.45
C ALA A 160 22.73 -20.59 -2.62
N ASP A 161 22.62 -21.65 -3.43
CA ASP A 161 23.47 -21.91 -4.59
C ASP A 161 22.64 -21.78 -5.88
N ARG A 162 22.77 -20.62 -6.52
CA ARG A 162 22.07 -20.30 -7.76
C ARG A 162 22.30 -21.34 -8.86
N LEU A 163 23.54 -21.80 -9.05
CA LEU A 163 23.85 -22.78 -10.09
C LEU A 163 23.16 -24.13 -9.83
N ALA A 164 23.07 -24.54 -8.56
CA ALA A 164 22.34 -25.74 -8.17
C ALA A 164 20.82 -25.61 -8.41
N VAL A 165 20.25 -24.42 -8.18
CA VAL A 165 18.83 -24.14 -8.52
C VAL A 165 18.63 -24.15 -10.03
N THR A 166 19.47 -23.48 -10.81
CA THR A 166 19.36 -23.48 -12.28
C THR A 166 19.46 -24.89 -12.87
N LYS A 167 20.41 -25.71 -12.40
CA LYS A 167 20.52 -27.12 -12.82
C LYS A 167 19.28 -27.93 -12.46
N MET A 168 18.70 -27.68 -11.28
CA MET A 168 17.46 -28.33 -10.85
C MET A 168 16.29 -27.96 -11.78
N VAL A 169 16.11 -26.68 -12.06
CA VAL A 169 15.04 -26.20 -12.93
C VAL A 169 15.20 -26.79 -14.32
N ASN A 170 16.39 -26.70 -14.92
CA ASN A 170 16.68 -27.27 -16.23
C ASN A 170 16.39 -28.78 -16.32
N LYS A 171 16.63 -29.54 -15.23
CA LYS A 171 16.29 -30.96 -15.17
C LYS A 171 14.78 -31.17 -15.27
N PHE A 172 13.99 -30.50 -14.43
CA PHE A 172 12.54 -30.71 -14.36
C PHE A 172 11.76 -30.08 -15.50
N THR A 173 12.30 -29.01 -16.12
CA THR A 173 11.79 -28.45 -17.36
C THR A 173 11.89 -29.46 -18.51
N LYS A 174 13.00 -30.22 -18.60
CA LYS A 174 13.21 -31.23 -19.65
C LYS A 174 12.48 -32.54 -19.39
N SER A 175 12.47 -33.02 -18.14
CA SER A 175 11.82 -34.30 -17.81
C SER A 175 10.30 -34.19 -17.70
N GLY A 176 9.78 -32.97 -17.53
CA GLY A 176 8.38 -32.73 -17.17
C GLY A 176 8.07 -33.10 -15.72
N LEU A 177 6.95 -32.57 -15.23
CA LEU A 177 6.37 -32.87 -13.92
C LEU A 177 4.98 -33.50 -14.10
N LYS A 178 4.53 -34.27 -13.10
CA LYS A 178 3.17 -34.85 -13.04
C LYS A 178 2.26 -34.04 -12.11
N SER A 179 2.82 -33.45 -11.06
CA SER A 179 2.12 -32.66 -10.05
C SER A 179 1.88 -31.22 -10.52
N PRO A 180 0.63 -30.75 -10.59
CA PRO A 180 0.35 -29.35 -10.91
C PRO A 180 0.86 -28.38 -9.82
N PHE A 181 0.90 -28.82 -8.55
CA PHE A 181 1.52 -28.03 -7.47
C PHE A 181 3.03 -27.87 -7.68
N ALA A 182 3.71 -28.94 -8.15
CA ALA A 182 5.12 -28.87 -8.48
C ALA A 182 5.38 -27.95 -9.67
N TYR A 183 4.52 -27.97 -10.69
CA TYR A 183 4.59 -27.00 -11.80
C TYR A 183 4.48 -25.57 -11.30
N CYS A 184 3.45 -25.24 -10.50
CA CYS A 184 3.30 -23.88 -9.97
C CYS A 184 4.53 -23.44 -9.17
N MET A 185 5.09 -24.32 -8.35
CA MET A 185 6.31 -24.01 -7.60
C MET A 185 7.53 -23.86 -8.52
N LEU A 186 7.66 -24.69 -9.56
CA LEU A 186 8.74 -24.58 -10.53
C LEU A 186 8.66 -23.28 -11.33
N ILE A 187 7.45 -22.86 -11.72
CA ILE A 187 7.19 -21.56 -12.39
C ILE A 187 7.64 -20.40 -11.49
N ARG A 188 7.29 -20.42 -10.20
CA ARG A 188 7.74 -19.37 -9.26
C ARG A 188 9.26 -19.32 -9.12
N ILE A 189 9.91 -20.48 -9.06
CA ILE A 189 11.38 -20.57 -9.01
C ILE A 189 12.00 -20.06 -10.32
N ALA A 190 11.45 -20.45 -11.47
CA ALA A 190 11.90 -20.01 -12.78
C ALA A 190 11.73 -18.49 -12.96
N SER A 191 10.60 -17.93 -12.55
CA SER A 191 10.33 -16.48 -12.59
C SER A 191 11.35 -15.70 -11.76
N ARG A 192 11.66 -16.18 -10.54
CA ARG A 192 12.68 -15.54 -9.70
C ARG A 192 14.08 -15.61 -10.32
N LEU A 193 14.47 -16.76 -10.87
CA LEU A 193 15.75 -16.88 -11.57
C LEU A 193 15.82 -15.99 -12.81
N LEU A 194 14.69 -15.79 -13.49
CA LEU A 194 14.58 -14.96 -14.69
C LEU A 194 14.77 -13.47 -14.36
N GLU A 195 14.14 -12.99 -13.29
CA GLU A 195 14.29 -11.62 -12.78
C GLU A 195 15.74 -11.25 -12.46
N GLU A 196 16.51 -12.23 -11.96
CA GLU A 196 17.92 -12.03 -11.62
C GLU A 196 18.88 -12.35 -12.80
N SER A 197 18.38 -12.66 -14.00
CA SER A 197 19.21 -13.06 -15.15
C SER A 197 19.43 -11.91 -16.14
N GLU A 198 20.68 -11.71 -16.58
CA GLU A 198 21.02 -10.70 -17.61
C GLU A 198 20.41 -11.02 -18.98
N SER A 199 20.19 -12.31 -19.27
CA SER A 199 19.56 -12.79 -20.51
C SER A 199 18.09 -12.37 -20.64
N GLY A 200 17.45 -11.93 -19.55
CA GLY A 200 16.05 -11.51 -19.55
C GLY A 200 15.16 -12.53 -20.26
N HIS A 201 14.40 -12.05 -21.25
CA HIS A 201 13.36 -12.82 -21.95
C HIS A 201 13.87 -13.80 -23.02
N ASP A 202 15.14 -13.73 -23.43
CA ASP A 202 15.77 -14.71 -24.35
C ASP A 202 16.23 -16.00 -23.62
N SER A 203 15.88 -16.12 -22.34
CA SER A 203 16.22 -17.26 -21.50
C SER A 203 15.33 -18.46 -21.78
N PRO A 204 15.87 -19.70 -21.79
CA PRO A 204 15.06 -20.93 -21.87
C PRO A 204 14.08 -21.10 -20.69
N LEU A 205 14.26 -20.31 -19.62
CA LEU A 205 13.30 -20.23 -18.52
C LEU A 205 12.01 -19.52 -18.93
N PHE A 206 12.09 -18.48 -19.77
CA PHE A 206 10.92 -17.80 -20.29
C PHE A 206 10.13 -18.75 -21.22
N ASP A 207 10.81 -19.43 -22.14
CA ASP A 207 10.20 -20.45 -23.02
C ASP A 207 9.44 -21.52 -22.22
N PHE A 208 10.01 -21.96 -21.09
CA PHE A 208 9.34 -22.90 -20.19
C PHE A 208 8.07 -22.30 -19.57
N ILE A 209 8.14 -21.08 -19.04
CA ILE A 209 6.98 -20.41 -18.45
C ILE A 209 5.90 -20.22 -19.52
N GLU A 210 6.26 -19.74 -20.72
CA GLU A 210 5.32 -19.56 -21.83
C GLU A 210 4.69 -20.90 -22.26
N SER A 211 5.46 -21.98 -22.35
CA SER A 211 4.93 -23.31 -22.66
C SER A 211 3.89 -23.80 -21.65
N CYS A 212 4.00 -23.37 -20.38
CA CYS A 212 3.05 -23.72 -19.33
C CYS A 212 1.67 -23.07 -19.50
N LEU A 213 1.52 -22.05 -20.36
CA LEU A 213 0.21 -21.48 -20.72
C LEU A 213 -0.71 -22.49 -21.43
N ARG A 214 -0.14 -23.53 -22.04
CA ARG A 214 -0.87 -24.59 -22.74
C ARG A 214 -1.04 -25.86 -21.90
N ASN A 215 -0.81 -25.78 -20.59
CA ASN A 215 -0.93 -26.94 -19.70
C ASN A 215 -2.40 -27.38 -19.53
N LYS A 216 -2.62 -28.67 -19.30
CA LYS A 216 -3.96 -29.23 -19.04
C LYS A 216 -4.61 -28.75 -17.73
N HIS A 217 -3.81 -28.26 -16.78
CA HIS A 217 -4.30 -27.83 -15.47
C HIS A 217 -4.43 -26.30 -15.42
N GLU A 218 -5.65 -25.81 -15.22
CA GLU A 218 -5.97 -24.37 -15.14
C GLU A 218 -5.12 -23.62 -14.11
N MET A 219 -4.77 -24.26 -12.97
CA MET A 219 -3.92 -23.64 -11.95
C MET A 219 -2.48 -23.36 -12.44
N VAL A 220 -1.94 -24.24 -13.28
CA VAL A 220 -0.60 -24.09 -13.86
C VAL A 220 -0.63 -23.01 -14.93
N VAL A 221 -1.68 -23.01 -15.75
CA VAL A 221 -1.93 -22.00 -16.76
C VAL A 221 -2.06 -20.61 -16.14
N TYR A 222 -2.82 -20.47 -15.05
CA TYR A 222 -2.94 -19.19 -14.33
C TYR A 222 -1.62 -18.76 -13.69
N GLU A 223 -0.91 -19.67 -13.02
CA GLU A 223 0.38 -19.34 -12.40
C GLU A 223 1.41 -18.87 -13.45
N SER A 224 1.44 -19.51 -14.62
CA SER A 224 2.27 -19.10 -15.75
C SER A 224 1.89 -17.70 -16.27
N ALA A 225 0.61 -17.45 -16.53
CA ALA A 225 0.14 -16.14 -16.97
C ALA A 225 0.43 -15.04 -15.93
N SER A 226 0.24 -15.35 -14.65
CA SER A 226 0.58 -14.43 -13.55
C SER A 226 2.08 -14.17 -13.48
N ALA A 227 2.94 -15.18 -13.64
CA ALA A 227 4.39 -15.00 -13.65
C ALA A 227 4.82 -14.04 -14.76
N ILE A 228 4.38 -14.28 -16.01
CA ILE A 228 4.71 -13.42 -17.17
C ILE A 228 4.30 -11.97 -16.92
N VAL A 229 3.09 -11.74 -16.40
CA VAL A 229 2.58 -10.38 -16.13
C VAL A 229 3.38 -9.63 -15.06
N HIS A 230 4.00 -10.34 -14.10
CA HIS A 230 4.76 -9.70 -13.02
C HIS A 230 6.25 -9.51 -13.36
N LEU A 231 6.74 -10.05 -14.47
CA LEU A 231 8.13 -9.85 -14.89
C LEU A 231 8.43 -8.37 -15.17
N PRO A 232 9.60 -7.86 -14.76
CA PRO A 232 10.03 -6.51 -15.09
C PRO A 232 10.31 -6.39 -16.60
N ASN A 233 10.01 -5.23 -17.18
CA ASN A 233 10.30 -4.90 -18.57
C ASN A 233 9.72 -5.86 -19.63
N CYS A 234 8.53 -6.45 -19.38
CA CYS A 234 7.87 -7.29 -20.38
C CYS A 234 7.32 -6.47 -21.56
N THR A 235 7.53 -6.96 -22.78
CA THR A 235 7.04 -6.32 -24.02
C THR A 235 5.59 -6.68 -24.31
N ALA A 236 4.86 -5.84 -25.04
CA ALA A 236 3.47 -6.12 -25.42
C ALA A 236 3.30 -7.47 -26.17
N ARG A 237 4.33 -7.91 -26.89
CA ARG A 237 4.36 -9.20 -27.59
C ARG A 237 4.43 -10.38 -26.63
N GLU A 238 5.25 -10.28 -25.58
CA GLU A 238 5.40 -11.30 -24.53
C GLU A 238 4.16 -11.38 -23.62
N LEU A 239 3.49 -10.25 -23.39
CA LEU A 239 2.24 -10.23 -22.61
C LEU A 239 1.07 -10.89 -23.36
N ALA A 240 1.05 -10.83 -24.69
CA ALA A 240 -0.13 -11.22 -25.49
C ALA A 240 -0.62 -12.67 -25.23
N PRO A 241 0.26 -13.70 -25.15
CA PRO A 241 -0.16 -15.06 -24.80
C PRO A 241 -0.79 -15.15 -23.39
N ALA A 242 -0.19 -14.48 -22.40
CA ALA A 242 -0.70 -14.47 -21.04
C ALA A 242 -2.08 -13.76 -20.95
N VAL A 243 -2.22 -12.62 -21.62
CA VAL A 243 -3.49 -11.88 -21.68
C VAL A 243 -4.58 -12.69 -22.39
N SER A 244 -4.26 -13.40 -23.47
CA SER A 244 -5.23 -14.25 -24.18
C SER A 244 -5.78 -15.38 -23.30
N VAL A 245 -4.93 -15.99 -22.46
CA VAL A 245 -5.37 -16.99 -21.47
C VAL A 245 -6.24 -16.37 -20.37
N LEU A 246 -5.85 -15.21 -19.86
CA LEU A 246 -6.65 -14.50 -18.84
C LEU A 246 -8.01 -14.08 -19.41
N GLN A 247 -8.08 -13.67 -20.67
CA GLN A 247 -9.32 -13.40 -21.38
C GLN A 247 -10.23 -14.63 -21.41
N LEU A 248 -9.69 -15.81 -21.73
CA LEU A 248 -10.46 -17.05 -21.69
C LEU A 248 -11.02 -17.34 -20.29
N PHE A 249 -10.24 -17.06 -19.23
CA PHE A 249 -10.68 -17.24 -17.85
C PHE A 249 -11.78 -16.26 -17.41
N CYS A 250 -11.91 -15.08 -18.03
CA CYS A 250 -13.04 -14.17 -17.80
C CYS A 250 -14.38 -14.84 -18.12
N SER A 251 -14.41 -15.74 -19.11
CA SER A 251 -15.62 -16.47 -19.54
C SER A 251 -15.78 -17.84 -18.86
N SER A 252 -14.99 -18.15 -17.82
CA SER A 252 -15.07 -19.42 -17.10
C SER A 252 -16.35 -19.55 -16.26
N SER A 253 -16.91 -20.76 -16.16
CA SER A 253 -18.00 -21.05 -15.22
C SER A 253 -17.57 -21.04 -13.74
N LYS A 254 -16.26 -21.04 -13.46
CA LYS A 254 -15.71 -21.04 -12.09
C LYS A 254 -15.46 -19.61 -11.60
N PRO A 255 -16.18 -19.13 -10.55
CA PRO A 255 -15.99 -17.78 -10.03
C PRO A 255 -14.55 -17.47 -9.60
N ALA A 256 -13.83 -18.45 -9.05
CA ALA A 256 -12.44 -18.29 -8.64
C ALA A 256 -11.50 -17.94 -9.81
N LEU A 257 -11.70 -18.56 -10.98
CA LEU A 257 -10.89 -18.26 -12.18
C LEU A 257 -11.23 -16.89 -12.76
N ARG A 258 -12.52 -16.56 -12.84
CA ARG A 258 -12.95 -15.23 -13.28
C ARG A 258 -12.36 -14.13 -12.39
N PHE A 259 -12.46 -14.28 -11.07
CA PHE A 259 -11.87 -13.35 -10.12
C PHE A 259 -10.35 -13.23 -10.29
N ALA A 260 -9.65 -14.36 -10.36
CA ALA A 260 -8.21 -14.40 -10.52
C ALA A 260 -7.76 -13.71 -11.83
N ALA A 261 -8.50 -13.94 -12.92
CA ALA A 261 -8.25 -13.35 -14.22
C ALA A 261 -8.44 -11.83 -14.22
N VAL A 262 -9.62 -11.35 -13.79
CA VAL A 262 -9.92 -9.92 -13.75
C VAL A 262 -8.97 -9.17 -12.81
N ARG A 263 -8.62 -9.76 -11.66
CA ARG A 263 -7.64 -9.18 -10.73
C ARG A 263 -6.27 -9.01 -11.40
N THR A 264 -5.80 -10.01 -12.14
CA THR A 264 -4.52 -9.92 -12.86
C THR A 264 -4.60 -8.92 -14.01
N LEU A 265 -5.68 -8.93 -14.81
CA LEU A 265 -5.89 -7.95 -15.89
C LEU A 265 -5.94 -6.51 -15.37
N ASN A 266 -6.55 -6.27 -14.19
CA ASN A 266 -6.57 -4.95 -13.57
C ASN A 266 -5.16 -4.43 -13.26
N LYS A 267 -4.25 -5.31 -12.81
CA LYS A 267 -2.84 -4.98 -12.59
C LYS A 267 -2.12 -4.70 -13.90
N VAL A 268 -2.36 -5.50 -14.95
CA VAL A 268 -1.79 -5.26 -16.28
C VAL A 268 -2.25 -3.92 -16.82
N ALA A 269 -3.53 -3.58 -16.67
CA ALA A 269 -4.11 -2.34 -17.16
C ALA A 269 -3.48 -1.08 -16.54
N MET A 270 -2.83 -1.18 -15.37
CA MET A 270 -2.08 -0.07 -14.78
C MET A 270 -0.75 0.22 -15.50
N LYS A 271 -0.11 -0.81 -16.07
CA LYS A 271 1.21 -0.70 -16.73
C LYS A 271 1.11 -0.70 -18.26
N HIS A 272 0.23 -1.53 -18.80
CA HIS A 272 0.04 -1.76 -20.23
C HIS A 272 -1.46 -1.76 -20.60
N PRO A 273 -2.17 -0.60 -20.53
CA PRO A 273 -3.59 -0.52 -20.85
C PRO A 273 -3.95 -1.07 -22.24
N SER A 274 -3.10 -0.83 -23.24
CA SER A 274 -3.32 -1.25 -24.63
C SER A 274 -3.40 -2.77 -24.80
N ALA A 275 -2.60 -3.53 -24.05
CA ALA A 275 -2.59 -4.99 -24.11
C ALA A 275 -3.93 -5.60 -23.64
N VAL A 276 -4.63 -4.95 -22.71
CA VAL A 276 -5.87 -5.45 -22.10
C VAL A 276 -7.12 -5.05 -22.91
N THR A 277 -7.01 -4.13 -23.86
CA THR A 277 -8.16 -3.64 -24.66
C THR A 277 -8.93 -4.75 -25.38
N ALA A 278 -8.24 -5.82 -25.79
CA ALA A 278 -8.85 -7.00 -26.41
C ALA A 278 -9.83 -7.73 -25.48
N CYS A 279 -9.69 -7.59 -24.17
CA CYS A 279 -10.54 -8.21 -23.16
C CYS A 279 -11.77 -7.36 -22.79
N ASN A 280 -11.93 -6.16 -23.35
CA ASN A 280 -12.99 -5.23 -22.92
C ASN A 280 -14.40 -5.82 -23.07
N LEU A 281 -14.67 -6.58 -24.14
CA LEU A 281 -15.99 -7.21 -24.32
C LEU A 281 -16.28 -8.27 -23.25
N ASP A 282 -15.29 -9.11 -22.92
CA ASP A 282 -15.42 -10.11 -21.87
C ASP A 282 -15.57 -9.45 -20.49
N LEU A 283 -14.83 -8.37 -20.23
CA LEU A 283 -14.92 -7.60 -18.99
C LEU A 283 -16.29 -6.92 -18.83
N GLU A 284 -16.89 -6.42 -19.92
CA GLU A 284 -18.23 -5.82 -19.87
C GLU A 284 -19.30 -6.83 -19.46
N ASN A 285 -19.20 -8.07 -19.91
CA ASN A 285 -20.09 -9.15 -19.48
C ASN A 285 -19.96 -9.46 -17.98
N LEU A 286 -18.82 -9.14 -17.37
CA LEU A 286 -18.57 -9.35 -15.94
C LEU A 286 -19.09 -8.22 -15.06
N ILE A 287 -19.55 -7.09 -15.62
CA ILE A 287 -20.20 -6.02 -14.83
C ILE A 287 -21.46 -6.55 -14.14
N THR A 288 -22.20 -7.45 -14.80
CA THR A 288 -23.42 -8.07 -14.28
C THR A 288 -23.15 -9.38 -13.51
N ASP A 289 -21.90 -9.63 -13.11
CA ASP A 289 -21.55 -10.85 -12.36
C ASP A 289 -22.23 -10.88 -10.99
N SER A 290 -22.66 -12.06 -10.56
CA SER A 290 -23.24 -12.26 -9.22
C SER A 290 -22.25 -11.97 -8.10
N ASN A 291 -20.94 -12.12 -8.35
CA ASN A 291 -19.90 -11.76 -7.41
C ASN A 291 -19.50 -10.29 -7.60
N ARG A 292 -19.87 -9.45 -6.62
CA ARG A 292 -19.58 -8.01 -6.62
C ARG A 292 -18.10 -7.68 -6.71
N SER A 293 -17.21 -8.49 -6.12
CA SER A 293 -15.77 -8.27 -6.24
C SER A 293 -15.27 -8.43 -7.68
N ILE A 294 -15.86 -9.35 -8.46
CA ILE A 294 -15.53 -9.53 -9.88
C ILE A 294 -16.03 -8.33 -10.68
N ALA A 295 -17.30 -7.95 -10.49
CA ALA A 295 -17.90 -6.82 -11.17
C ALA A 295 -17.16 -5.50 -10.89
N THR A 296 -16.81 -5.22 -9.63
CA THR A 296 -16.01 -4.05 -9.26
C THR A 296 -14.67 -4.04 -9.98
N LEU A 297 -13.91 -5.15 -9.94
CA LEU A 297 -12.62 -5.23 -10.63
C LEU A 297 -12.76 -5.10 -12.15
N ALA A 298 -13.85 -5.62 -12.72
CA ALA A 298 -14.13 -5.50 -14.15
C ALA A 298 -14.38 -4.03 -14.54
N ILE A 299 -15.21 -3.32 -13.78
CA ILE A 299 -15.45 -1.88 -13.95
C ILE A 299 -14.14 -1.09 -13.83
N THR A 300 -13.37 -1.30 -12.76
CA THR A 300 -12.10 -0.60 -12.56
C THR A 300 -11.11 -0.90 -13.69
N THR A 301 -11.14 -2.09 -14.27
CA THR A 301 -10.29 -2.44 -15.42
C THR A 301 -10.77 -1.74 -16.69
N LEU A 302 -12.07 -1.75 -16.96
CA LEU A 302 -12.69 -1.09 -18.12
C LEU A 302 -12.50 0.42 -18.11
N LEU A 303 -12.54 1.07 -16.95
CA LEU A 303 -12.27 2.50 -16.85
C LEU A 303 -10.81 2.85 -17.21
N LYS A 304 -9.86 1.93 -16.95
CA LYS A 304 -8.44 2.10 -17.33
C LYS A 304 -8.19 1.82 -18.82
N THR A 305 -8.89 0.84 -19.38
CA THR A 305 -8.70 0.35 -20.76
C THR A 305 -9.69 0.93 -21.76
N GLY A 306 -10.68 1.70 -21.28
CA GLY A 306 -11.74 2.27 -22.10
C GLY A 306 -11.20 3.20 -23.18
N SER A 307 -11.81 3.12 -24.37
CA SER A 307 -11.64 4.06 -25.48
C SER A 307 -12.67 5.19 -25.41
N GLU A 308 -12.41 6.30 -26.07
CA GLU A 308 -13.36 7.44 -26.15
C GLU A 308 -14.77 7.02 -26.63
N SER A 309 -14.86 6.04 -27.54
CA SER A 309 -16.12 5.49 -28.05
C SER A 309 -16.91 4.66 -27.05
N SER A 310 -16.24 4.07 -26.05
CA SER A 310 -16.87 3.19 -25.06
C SER A 310 -17.42 3.94 -23.83
N VAL A 311 -16.96 5.17 -23.59
CA VAL A 311 -17.28 5.95 -22.38
C VAL A 311 -18.79 6.05 -22.15
N ASP A 312 -19.56 6.40 -23.18
CA ASP A 312 -21.02 6.54 -23.08
C ASP A 312 -21.72 5.25 -22.64
N ARG A 313 -21.27 4.10 -23.15
CA ARG A 313 -21.82 2.78 -22.79
C ARG A 313 -21.41 2.39 -21.37
N LEU A 314 -20.14 2.59 -21.02
CA LEU A 314 -19.60 2.27 -19.70
C LEU A 314 -20.31 3.05 -18.60
N MET A 315 -20.48 4.37 -18.75
CA MET A 315 -21.18 5.19 -17.76
C MET A 315 -22.62 4.70 -17.52
N LYS A 316 -23.35 4.31 -18.58
CA LYS A 316 -24.71 3.76 -18.44
C LYS A 316 -24.75 2.43 -17.67
N GLN A 317 -23.81 1.52 -17.94
CA GLN A 317 -23.74 0.22 -17.27
C GLN A 317 -23.30 0.34 -15.80
N ILE A 318 -22.39 1.28 -15.52
CA ILE A 318 -21.86 1.50 -14.17
C ILE A 318 -22.91 2.15 -13.26
N SER A 319 -23.82 2.97 -13.80
CA SER A 319 -24.84 3.69 -13.02
C SER A 319 -25.66 2.79 -12.10
N SER A 320 -26.15 1.66 -12.61
CA SER A 320 -26.96 0.73 -11.80
C SER A 320 -26.14 -0.06 -10.78
N PHE A 321 -24.85 -0.25 -11.05
CA PHE A 321 -23.96 -0.99 -10.16
C PHE A 321 -23.49 -0.15 -8.97
N VAL A 322 -23.19 1.13 -9.21
CA VAL A 322 -22.65 2.05 -8.19
C VAL A 322 -23.61 2.26 -7.01
N SER A 323 -24.92 2.22 -7.24
CA SER A 323 -25.91 2.29 -6.16
C SER A 323 -25.91 1.08 -5.23
N GLU A 324 -25.34 -0.05 -5.66
CA GLU A 324 -25.40 -1.33 -4.93
C GLU A 324 -24.11 -1.67 -4.16
N ILE A 325 -23.10 -0.80 -4.20
CA ILE A 325 -21.77 -1.02 -3.57
C ILE A 325 -21.52 -0.04 -2.41
N SER A 326 -20.56 -0.38 -1.55
CA SER A 326 -20.16 0.49 -0.43
C SER A 326 -19.45 1.75 -0.91
N ASP A 327 -19.49 2.80 -0.08
CA ASP A 327 -18.90 4.10 -0.39
C ASP A 327 -17.38 4.02 -0.66
N GLU A 328 -16.66 3.12 0.01
CA GLU A 328 -15.24 2.85 -0.28
C GLU A 328 -15.01 2.48 -1.75
N PHE A 329 -15.86 1.61 -2.31
CA PHE A 329 -15.75 1.24 -3.72
C PHE A 329 -16.25 2.35 -4.64
N LYS A 330 -17.27 3.13 -4.22
CA LYS A 330 -17.72 4.28 -5.00
C LYS A 330 -16.62 5.33 -5.15
N VAL A 331 -15.80 5.56 -4.11
CA VAL A 331 -14.62 6.45 -4.19
C VAL A 331 -13.65 5.99 -5.28
N VAL A 332 -13.32 4.69 -5.32
CA VAL A 332 -12.44 4.11 -6.36
C VAL A 332 -13.02 4.31 -7.78
N VAL A 333 -14.33 4.20 -7.95
CA VAL A 333 -15.00 4.47 -9.23
C VAL A 333 -14.87 5.94 -9.62
N VAL A 334 -15.05 6.88 -8.68
CA VAL A 334 -14.91 8.32 -8.92
C VAL A 334 -13.48 8.69 -9.32
N GLU A 335 -12.47 8.13 -8.64
CA GLU A 335 -11.06 8.34 -9.01
C GLU A 335 -10.76 7.85 -10.43
N ALA A 336 -11.30 6.70 -10.81
CA ALA A 336 -11.15 6.16 -12.16
C ALA A 336 -11.87 7.01 -13.22
N ILE A 337 -13.03 7.58 -12.90
CA ILE A 337 -13.73 8.55 -13.77
C ILE A 337 -12.93 9.84 -13.90
N SER A 338 -12.31 10.31 -12.82
CA SER A 338 -11.43 11.48 -12.84
C SER A 338 -10.29 11.26 -13.83
N ALA A 339 -9.58 10.13 -13.73
CA ALA A 339 -8.52 9.78 -14.68
C ALA A 339 -9.02 9.70 -16.13
N LEU A 340 -10.25 9.21 -16.34
CA LEU A 340 -10.89 9.15 -17.65
C LEU A 340 -11.21 10.54 -18.23
N CYS A 341 -11.61 11.50 -17.37
CA CYS A 341 -11.85 12.88 -17.76
C CYS A 341 -10.58 13.56 -18.29
N HIS A 342 -9.45 13.34 -17.60
CA HIS A 342 -8.14 13.86 -18.04
C HIS A 342 -7.71 13.21 -19.37
N LYS A 343 -7.98 11.91 -19.54
CA LYS A 343 -7.62 11.16 -20.75
C LYS A 343 -8.47 11.50 -21.97
N TYR A 344 -9.77 11.75 -21.79
CA TYR A 344 -10.72 12.07 -22.85
C TYR A 344 -11.50 13.37 -22.57
N PRO A 345 -10.86 14.55 -22.63
CA PRO A 345 -11.48 15.82 -22.25
C PRO A 345 -12.75 16.13 -23.03
N ARG A 346 -12.86 15.71 -24.31
CA ARG A 346 -14.05 15.93 -25.15
C ARG A 346 -15.33 15.24 -24.64
N LYS A 347 -15.18 14.22 -23.80
CA LYS A 347 -16.31 13.47 -23.21
C LYS A 347 -16.70 14.01 -21.83
N HIS A 348 -16.13 15.13 -21.39
CA HIS A 348 -16.39 15.74 -20.07
C HIS A 348 -17.88 15.91 -19.77
N SER A 349 -18.71 16.26 -20.75
CA SER A 349 -20.16 16.46 -20.55
C SER A 349 -20.86 15.20 -20.03
N VAL A 350 -20.53 14.04 -20.59
CA VAL A 350 -21.12 12.74 -20.20
C VAL A 350 -20.67 12.36 -18.79
N MET A 351 -19.38 12.48 -18.51
CA MET A 351 -18.79 12.14 -17.21
C MET A 351 -19.26 13.11 -16.11
N MET A 352 -19.37 14.40 -16.40
CA MET A 352 -19.87 15.41 -15.47
C MET A 352 -21.33 15.16 -15.10
N ASN A 353 -22.19 14.84 -16.07
CA ASN A 353 -23.60 14.51 -15.79
C ASN A 353 -23.71 13.23 -14.97
N PHE A 354 -22.86 12.24 -15.22
CA PHE A 354 -22.78 11.03 -14.41
C PHE A 354 -22.36 11.32 -12.96
N LEU A 355 -21.31 12.11 -12.76
CA LEU A 355 -20.85 12.56 -11.44
C LEU A 355 -21.92 13.39 -10.72
N SER A 356 -22.66 14.25 -11.43
CA SER A 356 -23.77 15.03 -10.86
C SER A 356 -24.90 14.15 -10.35
N ASN A 357 -25.29 13.11 -11.10
CA ASN A 357 -26.30 12.16 -10.63
C ASN A 357 -25.83 11.43 -9.36
N MET A 358 -24.59 10.93 -9.36
CA MET A 358 -23.95 10.34 -8.18
C MET A 358 -23.87 11.30 -6.99
N LEU A 359 -23.69 12.59 -7.24
CA LEU A 359 -23.65 13.61 -6.20
C LEU A 359 -25.01 13.88 -5.56
N ARG A 360 -26.13 13.51 -6.20
CA ARG A 360 -27.48 13.62 -5.63
C ARG A 360 -27.87 12.41 -4.78
N ASP A 361 -27.40 11.23 -5.13
CA ASP A 361 -27.72 9.97 -4.43
C ASP A 361 -27.18 9.96 -2.99
N GLU A 362 -27.78 9.23 -2.06
CA GLU A 362 -27.26 9.15 -0.69
C GLU A 362 -25.83 8.58 -0.62
N GLY A 363 -25.01 9.12 0.29
CA GLY A 363 -23.67 8.61 0.54
C GLY A 363 -22.88 9.45 1.55
N GLY A 364 -21.83 8.86 2.10
CA GLY A 364 -20.99 9.43 3.13
C GLY A 364 -20.06 10.55 2.63
N PHE A 365 -19.45 11.25 3.59
CA PHE A 365 -18.63 12.42 3.37
C PHE A 365 -17.47 12.20 2.38
N ASP A 366 -16.67 11.14 2.56
CA ASP A 366 -15.49 10.90 1.71
C ASP A 366 -15.86 10.64 0.25
N TYR A 367 -16.97 9.93 0.03
CA TYR A 367 -17.53 9.69 -1.30
C TYR A 367 -17.99 10.99 -1.96
N LYS A 368 -18.78 11.80 -1.24
CA LYS A 368 -19.22 13.12 -1.73
C LYS A 368 -18.04 14.05 -2.01
N ARG A 369 -17.03 14.05 -1.13
CA ARG A 369 -15.80 14.82 -1.30
C ARG A 369 -15.07 14.42 -2.57
N ALA A 370 -14.90 13.12 -2.82
CA ALA A 370 -14.24 12.63 -4.04
C ALA A 370 -14.96 13.11 -5.31
N ILE A 371 -16.30 13.12 -5.32
CA ILE A 371 -17.08 13.61 -6.46
C ILE A 371 -16.90 15.12 -6.66
N VAL A 372 -17.04 15.90 -5.59
CA VAL A 372 -16.88 17.36 -5.63
C VAL A 372 -15.48 17.72 -6.13
N ASP A 373 -14.45 17.03 -5.64
CA ASP A 373 -13.06 17.26 -6.05
C ASP A 373 -12.85 16.92 -7.52
N CYS A 374 -13.45 15.83 -8.00
CA CYS A 374 -13.43 15.48 -9.42
C CYS A 374 -14.12 16.55 -10.28
N ILE A 375 -15.30 17.05 -9.87
CA ILE A 375 -16.01 18.11 -10.61
C ILE A 375 -15.19 19.40 -10.63
N ILE A 376 -14.58 19.78 -9.51
CA ILE A 376 -13.69 20.95 -9.41
C ILE A 376 -12.54 20.83 -10.40
N ASN A 377 -11.86 19.68 -10.44
CA ASN A 377 -10.75 19.45 -11.36
C ASN A 377 -11.21 19.60 -12.82
N ILE A 378 -12.37 19.05 -13.18
CA ILE A 378 -12.92 19.19 -14.55
C ILE A 378 -13.21 20.67 -14.89
N ILE A 379 -13.77 21.43 -13.95
CA ILE A 379 -14.05 22.87 -14.13
C ILE A 379 -12.75 23.68 -14.34
N GLU A 380 -11.69 23.33 -13.61
CA GLU A 380 -10.40 24.02 -13.68
C GLU A 380 -9.66 23.70 -14.98
N GLU A 381 -9.72 22.45 -15.44
CA GLU A 381 -9.02 22.01 -16.65
C GLU A 381 -9.75 22.34 -17.95
N ASN A 382 -11.09 22.35 -17.93
CA ASN A 382 -11.90 22.54 -19.13
C ASN A 382 -12.85 23.75 -19.02
N PRO A 383 -12.54 24.89 -19.66
CA PRO A 383 -13.39 26.07 -19.69
C PRO A 383 -14.81 25.84 -20.22
N GLU A 384 -15.00 24.94 -21.19
CA GLU A 384 -16.32 24.64 -21.77
C GLU A 384 -17.25 23.95 -20.77
N SER A 385 -16.66 23.27 -19.77
CA SER A 385 -17.41 22.56 -18.73
C SER A 385 -17.85 23.47 -17.58
N LYS A 386 -17.30 24.69 -17.51
CA LYS A 386 -17.39 25.57 -16.33
C LYS A 386 -18.83 25.90 -15.95
N GLU A 387 -19.66 26.34 -16.90
CA GLU A 387 -21.04 26.71 -16.56
C GLU A 387 -21.86 25.52 -16.06
N THR A 388 -21.72 24.37 -16.70
CA THR A 388 -22.42 23.12 -16.33
C THR A 388 -21.95 22.59 -14.97
N GLY A 389 -20.64 22.54 -14.74
CA GLY A 389 -20.08 22.09 -13.47
C GLY A 389 -20.49 22.99 -12.30
N LEU A 390 -20.42 24.32 -12.48
CA LEU A 390 -20.89 25.27 -11.46
C LEU A 390 -22.39 25.13 -11.20
N ALA A 391 -23.21 24.86 -12.24
CA ALA A 391 -24.65 24.63 -12.07
C ALA A 391 -24.94 23.38 -11.21
N HIS A 392 -24.26 22.26 -11.49
CA HIS A 392 -24.39 21.02 -10.70
C HIS A 392 -23.98 21.22 -9.24
N LEU A 393 -22.89 21.94 -8.99
CA LEU A 393 -22.45 22.26 -7.64
C LEU A 393 -23.40 23.23 -6.93
N CYS A 394 -24.00 24.19 -7.65
CA CYS A 394 -25.02 25.08 -7.10
C CYS A 394 -26.27 24.34 -6.65
N GLU A 395 -26.72 23.35 -7.43
CA GLU A 395 -27.84 22.50 -7.04
C GLU A 395 -27.50 21.66 -5.81
N PHE A 396 -26.31 21.06 -5.76
CA PHE A 396 -25.90 20.26 -4.61
C PHE A 396 -25.84 21.06 -3.29
N ILE A 397 -25.35 22.30 -3.31
CA ILE A 397 -25.33 23.13 -2.09
C ILE A 397 -26.72 23.58 -1.63
N GLU A 398 -27.79 23.35 -2.39
CA GLU A 398 -29.15 23.67 -1.92
C GLU A 398 -29.59 22.79 -0.75
N ASP A 399 -29.20 21.52 -0.77
CA ASP A 399 -29.56 20.49 0.21
C ASP A 399 -28.31 19.80 0.80
N CYS A 400 -27.16 20.50 0.85
CA CYS A 400 -25.91 19.90 1.33
C CYS A 400 -25.84 19.89 2.87
N GLU A 401 -25.79 18.69 3.45
CA GLU A 401 -25.65 18.51 4.89
C GLU A 401 -24.20 18.71 5.40
N HIS A 402 -23.22 18.75 4.49
CA HIS A 402 -21.80 18.79 4.83
C HIS A 402 -21.21 20.20 4.76
N THR A 403 -21.03 20.83 5.93
CA THR A 403 -20.45 22.18 6.07
C THR A 403 -19.12 22.36 5.34
N VAL A 404 -18.22 21.36 5.40
CA VAL A 404 -16.90 21.43 4.73
C VAL A 404 -17.04 21.43 3.20
N LEU A 405 -18.01 20.70 2.64
CA LEU A 405 -18.24 20.69 1.20
C LEU A 405 -18.93 21.96 0.73
N ALA A 406 -19.95 22.42 1.46
CA ALA A 406 -20.65 23.67 1.17
C ALA A 406 -19.68 24.87 1.17
N THR A 407 -18.83 24.98 2.18
CA THR A 407 -17.81 26.05 2.26
C THR A 407 -16.79 25.98 1.11
N ARG A 408 -16.33 24.78 0.75
CA ARG A 408 -15.41 24.58 -0.39
C ARG A 408 -16.05 24.96 -1.72
N ILE A 409 -17.30 24.57 -1.95
CA ILE A 409 -18.04 24.92 -3.17
C ILE A 409 -18.30 26.43 -3.23
N LEU A 410 -18.72 27.07 -2.13
CA LEU A 410 -18.89 28.52 -2.08
C LEU A 410 -17.57 29.27 -2.40
N HIS A 411 -16.44 28.77 -1.90
CA HIS A 411 -15.13 29.31 -2.25
C HIS A 411 -14.85 29.22 -3.76
N LEU A 412 -15.12 28.07 -4.38
CA LEU A 412 -14.99 27.88 -5.83
C LEU A 412 -15.92 28.82 -6.60
N LEU A 413 -17.20 28.91 -6.21
CA LEU A 413 -18.18 29.81 -6.82
C LEU A 413 -17.66 31.26 -6.78
N GLY A 414 -17.18 31.73 -5.63
CA GLY A 414 -16.60 33.07 -5.52
C GLY A 414 -15.37 33.29 -6.42
N ARG A 415 -14.63 32.24 -6.80
CA ARG A 415 -13.43 32.34 -7.64
C ARG A 415 -13.74 32.24 -9.15
N GLU A 416 -14.65 31.34 -9.53
CA GLU A 416 -14.90 31.00 -10.94
C GLU A 416 -16.20 31.57 -11.50
N ALA A 417 -17.27 31.67 -10.70
CA ALA A 417 -18.56 32.12 -11.18
C ALA A 417 -18.59 33.62 -11.60
N PRO A 418 -17.84 34.55 -10.97
CA PRO A 418 -17.74 35.93 -11.46
C PRO A 418 -17.17 36.07 -12.87
N LYS A 419 -16.43 35.06 -13.35
CA LYS A 419 -15.79 35.03 -14.68
C LYS A 419 -16.70 34.47 -15.77
N THR A 420 -17.89 33.98 -15.40
CA THR A 420 -18.86 33.41 -16.36
C THR A 420 -19.59 34.51 -17.13
N PRO A 421 -20.21 34.20 -18.28
CA PRO A 421 -20.99 35.18 -19.05
C PRO A 421 -22.19 35.77 -18.30
N ALA A 422 -22.79 35.01 -17.38
CA ALA A 422 -23.97 35.41 -16.62
C ALA A 422 -23.75 35.23 -15.10
N PRO A 423 -22.93 36.09 -14.45
CA PRO A 423 -22.54 35.92 -13.06
C PRO A 423 -23.72 36.13 -12.07
N SER A 424 -24.70 36.97 -12.43
CA SER A 424 -25.85 37.29 -11.58
C SER A 424 -26.68 36.05 -11.17
N LYS A 425 -26.73 35.01 -12.02
CA LYS A 425 -27.51 33.79 -11.75
C LYS A 425 -27.02 33.04 -10.51
N TYR A 426 -25.72 33.13 -10.20
CA TYR A 426 -25.09 32.42 -9.09
C TYR A 426 -25.30 33.12 -7.73
N ILE A 427 -25.55 34.43 -7.73
CA ILE A 427 -25.74 35.22 -6.51
C ILE A 427 -26.92 34.69 -5.68
N ARG A 428 -28.00 34.26 -6.33
CA ARG A 428 -29.16 33.66 -5.66
C ARG A 428 -28.78 32.45 -4.82
N PHE A 429 -28.03 31.52 -5.40
CA PHE A 429 -27.61 30.29 -4.72
C PHE A 429 -26.72 30.60 -3.51
N ILE A 430 -25.82 31.57 -3.65
CA ILE A 430 -24.93 32.01 -2.56
C ILE A 430 -25.73 32.72 -1.46
N PHE A 431 -26.62 33.64 -1.82
CA PHE A 431 -27.38 34.43 -0.85
C PHE A 431 -28.35 33.59 -0.03
N ASN A 432 -28.98 32.58 -0.63
CA ASN A 432 -29.86 31.67 0.12
C ASN A 432 -29.11 30.96 1.26
N ARG A 433 -27.82 30.63 1.07
CA ARG A 433 -26.96 30.05 2.11
C ARG A 433 -26.64 31.01 3.25
N VAL A 434 -26.60 32.32 2.98
CA VAL A 434 -26.42 33.36 4.03
C VAL A 434 -27.58 33.36 5.03
N VAL A 435 -28.78 32.92 4.62
CA VAL A 435 -29.98 32.99 5.46
C VAL A 435 -30.28 31.68 6.18
N LEU A 436 -30.03 30.55 5.52
CA LEU A 436 -30.56 29.25 5.94
C LEU A 436 -29.54 28.34 6.65
N GLU A 437 -28.26 28.70 6.64
CA GLU A 437 -27.17 27.81 7.04
C GLU A 437 -26.47 28.25 8.34
N ASN A 438 -25.59 27.39 8.85
CA ASN A 438 -24.73 27.71 9.98
C ASN A 438 -23.71 28.83 9.67
N GLU A 439 -23.17 29.41 10.72
CA GLU A 439 -22.20 30.50 10.72
C GLU A 439 -21.02 30.27 9.75
N ALA A 440 -20.43 29.06 9.72
CA ALA A 440 -19.29 28.78 8.85
C ALA A 440 -19.63 28.83 7.35
N VAL A 441 -20.82 28.34 6.96
CA VAL A 441 -21.29 28.44 5.57
C VAL A 441 -21.67 29.87 5.21
N ARG A 442 -22.36 30.59 6.10
CA ARG A 442 -22.73 32.00 5.90
C ARG A 442 -21.50 32.88 5.71
N ALA A 443 -20.48 32.67 6.54
CA ALA A 443 -19.18 33.29 6.49
C ALA A 443 -18.44 33.07 5.14
N ALA A 444 -18.50 31.85 4.59
CA ALA A 444 -17.97 31.54 3.27
C ALA A 444 -18.78 32.20 2.14
N ALA A 445 -20.11 32.26 2.27
CA ALA A 445 -20.99 32.91 1.31
C ALA A 445 -20.75 34.43 1.24
N VAL A 446 -20.52 35.09 2.38
CA VAL A 446 -20.10 36.51 2.43
C VAL A 446 -18.80 36.74 1.67
N SER A 447 -17.79 35.88 1.88
CA SER A 447 -16.53 35.94 1.11
C SER A 447 -16.75 35.76 -0.40
N ALA A 448 -17.64 34.84 -0.80
CA ALA A 448 -17.96 34.63 -2.19
C ALA A 448 -18.64 35.86 -2.81
N LEU A 449 -19.65 36.44 -2.15
CA LEU A 449 -20.31 37.67 -2.58
C LEU A 449 -19.33 38.83 -2.74
N ALA A 450 -18.39 38.99 -1.81
CA ALA A 450 -17.36 40.02 -1.90
C ALA A 450 -16.51 39.90 -3.18
N LYS A 451 -16.14 38.67 -3.58
CA LYS A 451 -15.43 38.42 -4.85
C LYS A 451 -16.27 38.80 -6.07
N PHE A 452 -17.59 38.55 -6.07
CA PHE A 452 -18.49 39.01 -7.13
C PHE A 452 -18.49 40.53 -7.27
N GLY A 453 -18.65 41.26 -6.15
CA GLY A 453 -18.64 42.72 -6.15
C GLY A 453 -17.28 43.30 -6.54
N ALA A 454 -16.19 42.63 -6.17
CA ALA A 454 -14.83 43.07 -6.50
C ALA A 454 -14.49 42.91 -7.99
N GLN A 455 -15.05 41.90 -8.66
CA GLN A 455 -14.73 41.54 -10.04
C GLN A 455 -15.68 42.14 -11.07
N ASN A 456 -16.96 42.34 -10.70
CA ASN A 456 -18.00 42.84 -11.60
C ASN A 456 -18.58 44.17 -11.11
N GLU A 457 -18.15 45.28 -11.74
CA GLU A 457 -18.59 46.64 -11.36
C GLU A 457 -20.10 46.86 -11.49
N GLU A 458 -20.76 46.19 -12.44
CA GLU A 458 -22.22 46.27 -12.63
C GLU A 458 -23.00 45.61 -11.49
N LEU A 459 -22.46 44.53 -10.91
CA LEU A 459 -23.12 43.79 -9.82
C LEU A 459 -22.79 44.37 -8.44
N LEU A 460 -21.76 45.21 -8.35
CA LEU A 460 -21.29 45.79 -7.10
C LEU A 460 -22.39 46.49 -6.26
N PRO A 461 -23.29 47.32 -6.83
CA PRO A 461 -24.35 47.95 -6.03
C PRO A 461 -25.28 46.92 -5.37
N SER A 462 -25.68 45.88 -6.12
CA SER A 462 -26.52 44.82 -5.61
C SER A 462 -25.82 44.00 -4.53
N VAL A 463 -24.54 43.65 -4.75
CA VAL A 463 -23.72 42.93 -3.78
C VAL A 463 -23.55 43.73 -2.48
N LEU A 464 -23.31 45.04 -2.56
CA LEU A 464 -23.19 45.89 -1.37
C LEU A 464 -24.45 45.87 -0.51
N VAL A 465 -25.65 45.90 -1.13
CA VAL A 465 -26.92 45.80 -0.39
C VAL A 465 -27.03 44.45 0.34
N LEU A 466 -26.59 43.36 -0.28
CA LEU A 466 -26.61 42.04 0.36
C LEU A 466 -25.61 41.97 1.52
N LEU A 467 -24.38 42.44 1.34
CA LEU A 467 -23.36 42.46 2.38
C LEU A 467 -23.72 43.37 3.55
N GLN A 468 -24.36 44.52 3.29
CA GLN A 468 -24.85 45.42 4.34
C GLN A 468 -25.89 44.76 5.24
N ARG A 469 -26.72 43.85 4.72
CA ARG A 469 -27.63 43.05 5.55
C ARG A 469 -26.88 42.08 6.45
N CYS A 470 -25.78 41.51 5.96
CA CYS A 470 -24.92 40.58 6.72
C CYS A 470 -24.17 41.29 7.87
N MET A 471 -24.06 42.62 7.86
CA MET A 471 -23.51 43.39 8.99
C MET A 471 -24.39 43.32 10.24
N MET A 472 -25.64 42.87 10.10
CA MET A 472 -26.59 42.69 11.19
C MET A 472 -26.77 41.21 11.57
N ASP A 473 -25.87 40.33 11.10
CA ASP A 473 -25.90 38.90 11.42
C ASP A 473 -25.77 38.66 12.93
N SER A 474 -26.31 37.56 13.46
CA SER A 474 -26.16 37.22 14.88
C SER A 474 -24.73 36.77 15.23
N ASP A 475 -24.00 36.22 14.26
CA ASP A 475 -22.63 35.74 14.44
C ASP A 475 -21.58 36.84 14.23
N ASP A 476 -20.61 36.90 15.13
CA ASP A 476 -19.56 37.92 15.15
C ASP A 476 -18.64 37.82 13.92
N GLU A 477 -18.28 36.59 13.50
CA GLU A 477 -17.38 36.38 12.36
C GLU A 477 -18.04 36.85 11.06
N VAL A 478 -19.30 36.47 10.86
CA VAL A 478 -20.06 36.86 9.66
C VAL A 478 -20.22 38.38 9.58
N ARG A 479 -20.55 39.04 10.70
CA ARG A 479 -20.69 40.50 10.76
C ARG A 479 -19.39 41.22 10.47
N ASP A 480 -18.29 40.80 11.11
CA ASP A 480 -17.00 41.46 10.98
C ASP A 480 -16.46 41.29 9.56
N ARG A 481 -16.60 40.10 8.99
CA ARG A 481 -16.23 39.81 7.61
C ARG A 481 -17.06 40.62 6.62
N ALA A 482 -18.38 40.73 6.83
CA ALA A 482 -19.24 41.54 5.97
C ALA A 482 -18.86 43.03 6.05
N THR A 483 -18.64 43.55 7.25
CA THR A 483 -18.23 44.95 7.49
C THR A 483 -16.89 45.24 6.81
N PHE A 484 -15.92 44.34 6.96
CA PHE A 484 -14.62 44.43 6.29
C PHE A 484 -14.77 44.54 4.78
N TYR A 485 -15.51 43.61 4.15
CA TYR A 485 -15.68 43.62 2.70
C TYR A 485 -16.50 44.81 2.18
N VAL A 486 -17.52 45.26 2.90
CA VAL A 486 -18.27 46.49 2.56
C VAL A 486 -17.33 47.69 2.52
N ASN A 487 -16.49 47.86 3.54
CA ASN A 487 -15.54 48.98 3.62
C ASN A 487 -14.48 48.95 2.51
N VAL A 488 -13.99 47.77 2.14
CA VAL A 488 -13.04 47.63 1.02
C VAL A 488 -13.72 47.94 -0.32
N LEU A 489 -14.90 47.35 -0.56
CA LEU A 489 -15.62 47.50 -1.84
C LEU A 489 -16.14 48.92 -2.08
N GLN A 490 -16.56 49.64 -1.03
CA GLN A 490 -17.00 51.03 -1.14
C GLN A 490 -15.92 51.99 -1.63
N GLN A 491 -14.64 51.67 -1.39
CA GLN A 491 -13.52 52.48 -1.87
C GLN A 491 -13.35 52.38 -3.39
N ARG A 492 -13.93 51.36 -4.05
CA ARG A 492 -13.86 51.12 -5.51
C ARG A 492 -12.43 51.10 -6.06
N GLN A 493 -11.45 50.71 -5.24
CA GLN A 493 -10.05 50.63 -5.63
C GLN A 493 -9.66 49.19 -5.98
N LYS A 494 -9.30 48.95 -7.25
CA LYS A 494 -8.88 47.63 -7.74
C LYS A 494 -7.66 47.07 -6.98
N ALA A 495 -6.75 47.95 -6.54
CA ALA A 495 -5.60 47.56 -5.74
C ALA A 495 -5.98 46.97 -4.38
N LEU A 496 -6.97 47.56 -3.69
CA LEU A 496 -7.47 47.05 -2.42
C LEU A 496 -8.24 45.73 -2.61
N ASN A 497 -9.04 45.63 -3.67
CA ASN A 497 -9.72 44.38 -4.02
C ASN A 497 -8.71 43.23 -4.24
N ALA A 498 -7.63 43.50 -4.97
CA ALA A 498 -6.55 42.53 -5.16
C ALA A 498 -5.90 42.12 -3.83
N ALA A 499 -5.53 43.10 -3.00
CA ALA A 499 -4.83 42.85 -1.74
C ALA A 499 -5.69 42.10 -0.69
N TYR A 500 -6.98 42.42 -0.59
CA TYR A 500 -7.82 42.02 0.54
C TYR A 500 -8.96 41.07 0.21
N ILE A 501 -9.31 40.90 -1.06
CA ILE A 501 -10.43 40.03 -1.49
C ILE A 501 -9.94 38.86 -2.33
N PHE A 502 -9.04 39.10 -3.28
CA PHE A 502 -8.57 38.05 -4.21
C PHE A 502 -7.35 37.29 -3.69
N ASN A 503 -6.37 38.01 -3.13
CA ASN A 503 -5.13 37.38 -2.66
C ASN A 503 -5.36 36.75 -1.28
N GLY A 504 -5.20 35.43 -1.20
CA GLY A 504 -5.14 34.71 0.07
C GLY A 504 -3.75 34.80 0.70
N LEU A 505 -3.50 33.98 1.73
CA LEU A 505 -2.16 33.82 2.30
C LEU A 505 -1.14 33.51 1.19
N SER A 506 -0.15 34.39 0.99
CA SER A 506 0.90 34.22 -0.01
C SER A 506 1.97 33.21 0.40
N VAL A 507 1.85 32.65 1.60
CA VAL A 507 2.84 31.76 2.22
C VAL A 507 2.37 30.30 2.17
N SER A 508 3.32 29.38 2.12
CA SER A 508 3.06 27.94 2.16
C SER A 508 2.44 27.57 3.52
N ILE A 509 1.26 26.95 3.54
CA ILE A 509 0.60 26.51 4.80
C ILE A 509 1.50 25.52 5.58
N PRO A 510 2.09 24.48 4.96
CA PRO A 510 3.06 23.62 5.66
C PRO A 510 4.34 24.34 6.10
N GLY A 511 4.72 25.41 5.38
CA GLY A 511 5.84 26.27 5.79
C GLY A 511 5.48 27.13 7.00
N LEU A 512 4.26 27.66 7.01
CA LEU A 512 3.72 28.48 8.09
C LEU A 512 3.57 27.65 9.37
N GLU A 513 3.02 26.44 9.27
CA GLU A 513 2.89 25.50 10.38
C GLU A 513 4.26 25.19 11.00
N ARG A 514 5.26 24.85 10.18
CA ARG A 514 6.64 24.60 10.66
C ARG A 514 7.25 25.83 11.33
N ALA A 515 7.10 27.01 10.72
CA ALA A 515 7.64 28.25 11.26
C ALA A 515 6.96 28.66 12.58
N LEU A 516 5.64 28.49 12.68
CA LEU A 516 4.90 28.74 13.92
C LEU A 516 5.25 27.73 15.01
N HIS A 517 5.36 26.44 14.66
CA HIS A 517 5.79 25.40 15.59
C HIS A 517 7.19 25.69 16.14
N GLN A 518 8.13 26.08 15.27
CA GLN A 518 9.47 26.51 15.69
C GLN A 518 9.41 27.74 16.60
N TYR A 519 8.59 28.73 16.27
CA TYR A 519 8.39 29.93 17.11
C TYR A 519 7.79 29.61 18.49
N THR A 520 6.94 28.59 18.59
CA THR A 520 6.42 28.12 19.89
C THR A 520 7.43 27.31 20.69
N LEU A 521 8.34 26.60 20.03
CA LEU A 521 9.42 25.85 20.68
C LEU A 521 10.55 26.76 21.16
N GLU A 522 10.82 27.86 20.44
CA GLU A 522 11.79 28.89 20.81
C GLU A 522 11.10 30.26 20.92
N PRO A 523 10.36 30.52 22.01
CA PRO A 523 9.62 31.77 22.19
C PRO A 523 10.56 32.97 22.16
N SER A 524 10.51 33.73 21.07
CA SER A 524 11.25 34.98 20.94
C SER A 524 10.47 36.12 21.57
N ILE A 525 11.19 37.11 22.11
CA ILE A 525 10.60 38.38 22.55
C ILE A 525 10.10 39.17 21.32
N LYS A 526 10.64 38.89 20.12
CA LYS A 526 10.18 39.49 18.88
C LYS A 526 8.95 38.75 18.36
N PRO A 527 7.85 39.44 18.01
CA PRO A 527 6.67 38.82 17.39
C PRO A 527 7.02 38.01 16.14
N PHE A 528 6.25 36.94 15.91
CA PHE A 528 6.36 36.13 14.70
C PHE A 528 6.19 36.98 13.44
N ASP A 529 7.13 36.88 12.49
CA ASP A 529 7.07 37.60 11.22
C ASP A 529 6.65 36.67 10.09
N MET A 530 5.49 36.93 9.49
CA MET A 530 4.97 36.17 8.34
C MET A 530 5.94 36.16 7.14
N LYS A 531 6.84 37.14 7.05
CA LYS A 531 7.87 37.20 5.98
C LYS A 531 8.96 36.13 6.12
N SER A 532 9.11 35.50 7.28
CA SER A 532 10.05 34.38 7.43
C SER A 532 9.53 33.07 6.84
N VAL A 533 8.25 33.04 6.45
CA VAL A 533 7.60 31.84 5.90
C VAL A 533 7.81 31.77 4.39
N PRO A 534 8.23 30.61 3.84
CA PRO A 534 8.35 30.43 2.40
C PRO A 534 7.04 30.75 1.66
N LEU A 535 7.14 31.44 0.52
CA LEU A 535 5.98 31.71 -0.33
C LEU A 535 5.37 30.40 -0.86
N ALA A 536 4.05 30.40 -1.06
CA ALA A 536 3.37 29.28 -1.72
C ALA A 536 3.85 29.23 -3.18
N THR A 537 4.57 28.18 -3.58
CA THR A 537 4.82 27.88 -4.99
C THR A 537 3.46 27.75 -5.68
N ALA A 538 3.13 28.69 -6.56
CA ALA A 538 1.96 28.58 -7.41
C ALA A 538 2.05 27.26 -8.20
N LEU A 539 0.95 26.50 -8.24
CA LEU A 539 0.79 25.38 -9.16
C LEU A 539 0.97 25.91 -10.58
N THR A 540 2.17 25.78 -11.14
CA THR A 540 2.44 26.06 -12.54
C THR A 540 1.78 24.98 -13.38
N LEU A 541 0.70 25.37 -14.07
CA LEU A 541 0.19 24.70 -15.25
C LEU A 541 1.36 24.44 -16.22
N GLU A 542 1.60 23.16 -16.52
CA GLU A 542 2.55 22.72 -17.52
C GLU A 542 2.16 23.29 -18.90
N GLN A 543 2.85 24.34 -19.35
CA GLN A 543 2.87 24.70 -20.76
C GLN A 543 3.96 23.89 -21.45
N LYS A 544 3.51 23.01 -22.34
CA LYS A 544 4.33 22.23 -23.28
C LYS A 544 5.32 23.14 -24.03
N ASN A 545 6.61 22.81 -23.94
CA ASN A 545 7.63 23.43 -24.79
C ASN A 545 7.73 22.68 -26.12
N GLU A 546 7.37 23.37 -27.21
CA GLU A 546 7.90 23.10 -28.54
C GLU A 546 9.34 23.64 -28.65
N MET A 547 10.17 22.89 -29.38
CA MET A 547 11.60 23.13 -29.61
C MET A 547 11.82 24.25 -30.63
N THR A 548 12.69 25.24 -30.31
CA THR A 548 13.73 25.81 -31.22
C THR A 548 14.63 26.83 -30.46
N PRO A 549 15.86 27.13 -30.93
CA PRO A 549 17.01 27.37 -30.05
C PRO A 549 17.65 28.79 -30.04
N ILE A 550 18.32 29.08 -28.92
CA ILE A 550 19.46 30.00 -28.61
C ILE A 550 19.25 31.54 -28.66
N ALA A 551 19.36 32.21 -27.50
CA ALA A 551 20.48 33.14 -27.16
C ALA A 551 20.26 33.93 -25.83
N ASN A 552 21.21 33.75 -24.90
CA ASN A 552 21.71 34.65 -23.83
C ASN A 552 20.78 35.65 -23.12
N LYS A 553 20.42 35.35 -21.86
CA LYS A 553 20.30 36.34 -20.76
C LYS A 553 20.79 35.75 -19.42
N GLN A 554 21.35 36.63 -18.59
CA GLN A 554 22.09 36.42 -17.33
C GLN A 554 21.33 35.62 -16.27
N PRO A 555 22.04 34.98 -15.30
CA PRO A 555 21.41 34.17 -14.27
C PRO A 555 20.73 35.05 -13.20
N GLU A 556 19.40 35.07 -13.21
CA GLU A 556 18.58 35.41 -12.05
C GLU A 556 18.69 34.29 -11.00
N LYS A 557 18.67 34.66 -9.72
CA LYS A 557 18.82 33.75 -8.57
C LYS A 557 17.72 32.68 -8.57
N ILE A 558 18.12 31.47 -8.93
CA ILE A 558 17.32 30.24 -8.87
C ILE A 558 17.15 29.85 -7.40
N ALA A 559 15.92 29.59 -6.96
CA ALA A 559 15.66 28.99 -5.66
C ALA A 559 16.35 27.60 -5.60
N PRO A 560 17.08 27.26 -4.53
CA PRO A 560 17.94 26.09 -4.51
C PRO A 560 17.13 24.81 -4.78
N LEU A 561 17.62 23.99 -5.71
CA LEU A 561 17.08 22.66 -5.94
C LEU A 561 17.21 21.88 -4.61
N ARG A 562 16.30 20.94 -4.33
CA ARG A 562 16.35 20.10 -3.10
C ARG A 562 17.74 19.46 -2.87
N GLN A 563 18.47 19.21 -3.94
CA GLN A 563 19.84 18.68 -3.91
C GLN A 563 20.88 19.70 -3.43
N ASP A 564 20.71 20.99 -3.72
CA ASP A 564 21.59 22.07 -3.26
C ASP A 564 21.48 22.25 -1.74
N ILE A 565 20.28 22.08 -1.19
CA ILE A 565 20.03 22.12 0.27
C ILE A 565 20.78 20.97 0.97
N PHE A 566 20.68 19.75 0.44
CA PHE A 566 21.40 18.60 1.00
C PHE A 566 22.92 18.73 0.85
N GLN A 567 23.39 19.29 -0.27
CA GLN A 567 24.80 19.59 -0.46
C GLN A 567 25.32 20.55 0.63
N GLU A 568 24.58 21.62 0.93
CA GLU A 568 24.95 22.61 1.94
C GLU A 568 24.93 21.99 3.36
N GLN A 569 23.90 21.23 3.68
CA GLN A 569 23.77 20.55 4.98
C GLN A 569 24.90 19.53 5.23
N LEU A 570 25.20 18.68 4.24
CA LEU A 570 26.25 17.68 4.38
C LEU A 570 27.64 18.32 4.41
N ALA A 571 27.86 19.42 3.68
CA ALA A 571 29.13 20.15 3.72
C ALA A 571 29.38 20.87 5.06
N ALA A 572 28.33 21.17 5.82
CA ALA A 572 28.45 21.75 7.16
C ALA A 572 29.01 20.75 8.19
N ILE A 573 28.87 19.44 7.94
CA ILE A 573 29.36 18.37 8.81
C ILE A 573 30.89 18.23 8.61
N PRO A 574 31.73 18.49 9.64
CA PRO A 574 33.19 18.46 9.51
C PRO A 574 33.74 17.17 8.90
N GLU A 575 33.15 16.03 9.27
CA GLU A 575 33.52 14.69 8.84
C GLU A 575 33.28 14.46 7.35
N PHE A 576 32.38 15.22 6.70
CA PHE A 576 31.97 15.02 5.30
C PHE A 576 32.57 16.02 4.32
N LYS A 577 33.37 17.00 4.79
CA LYS A 577 33.98 18.03 3.94
C LYS A 577 34.85 17.49 2.80
N HIS A 578 35.42 16.30 2.97
CA HIS A 578 36.34 15.69 2.01
C HIS A 578 35.63 14.89 0.89
N LEU A 579 34.31 14.71 0.97
CA LEU A 579 33.55 13.84 0.05
C LEU A 579 33.32 14.45 -1.35
N GLY A 580 33.48 15.76 -1.49
CA GLY A 580 33.27 16.47 -2.76
C GLY A 580 31.80 16.76 -3.07
N PRO A 581 31.44 16.97 -4.35
CA PRO A 581 30.06 17.28 -4.75
C PRO A 581 29.15 16.05 -4.67
N LEU A 582 27.95 16.26 -4.13
CA LEU A 582 26.86 15.33 -4.00
C LEU A 582 26.29 15.01 -5.38
N PHE A 583 26.35 13.74 -5.77
CA PHE A 583 25.87 13.29 -7.07
C PHE A 583 24.34 13.20 -7.12
N LYS A 584 23.72 12.61 -6.08
CA LYS A 584 22.26 12.45 -5.97
C LYS A 584 21.83 12.09 -4.55
N SER A 585 20.62 12.51 -4.17
CA SER A 585 19.93 12.04 -2.97
C SER A 585 18.70 11.21 -3.33
N SER A 586 18.39 10.15 -2.57
CA SER A 586 17.16 9.37 -2.72
C SER A 586 15.94 10.09 -2.13
N ALA A 587 14.75 9.57 -2.42
CA ALA A 587 13.58 9.88 -1.59
C ALA A 587 13.76 9.26 -0.19
N PRO A 588 13.17 9.86 0.87
CA PRO A 588 13.17 9.27 2.21
C PRO A 588 12.42 7.93 2.23
N VAL A 589 13.03 6.91 2.84
CA VAL A 589 12.44 5.58 3.07
C VAL A 589 12.20 5.41 4.56
N GLN A 590 10.98 5.09 4.96
CA GLN A 590 10.64 4.84 6.35
C GLN A 590 11.16 3.45 6.78
N LEU A 591 11.95 3.41 7.86
CA LEU A 591 12.56 2.18 8.39
C LEU A 591 11.78 1.57 9.57
N THR A 592 11.03 2.39 10.30
CA THR A 592 10.20 1.95 11.44
C THR A 592 8.72 2.30 11.21
N GLU A 593 7.82 1.48 11.74
CA GLU A 593 6.37 1.73 11.65
C GLU A 593 5.97 2.97 12.46
N ALA A 594 4.88 3.63 12.05
CA ALA A 594 4.46 4.92 12.64
C ALA A 594 4.03 4.85 14.12
N GLU A 595 3.78 3.64 14.64
CA GLU A 595 3.34 3.38 16.02
C GLU A 595 4.47 2.90 16.94
N THR A 596 5.71 2.86 16.45
CA THR A 596 6.88 2.48 17.25
C THR A 596 7.36 3.63 18.15
N GLU A 597 8.18 3.29 19.14
CA GLU A 597 8.76 4.22 20.11
C GLU A 597 9.67 5.28 19.44
N TYR A 598 10.18 4.98 18.24
CA TYR A 598 11.02 5.89 17.45
C TYR A 598 10.68 5.80 15.96
N VAL A 599 10.36 6.93 15.35
CA VAL A 599 10.13 7.01 13.90
C VAL A 599 11.44 7.34 13.20
N VAL A 600 11.94 6.44 12.35
CA VAL A 600 13.21 6.59 11.62
C VAL A 600 12.96 6.57 10.12
N ARG A 601 13.46 7.59 9.42
CA ARG A 601 13.46 7.67 7.95
C ARG A 601 14.89 7.77 7.45
N CYS A 602 15.23 7.02 6.41
CA CYS A 602 16.55 7.00 5.82
C CYS A 602 16.56 7.69 4.45
N ILE A 603 17.54 8.56 4.23
CA ILE A 603 17.84 9.19 2.95
C ILE A 603 19.27 8.79 2.57
N LYS A 604 19.44 8.27 1.35
CA LYS A 604 20.74 7.91 0.80
C LYS A 604 21.29 9.05 -0.04
N HIS A 605 22.51 9.47 0.25
CA HIS A 605 23.27 10.48 -0.47
C HIS A 605 24.49 9.85 -1.14
N THR A 606 24.56 9.89 -2.46
CA THR A 606 25.64 9.28 -3.24
C THR A 606 26.69 10.32 -3.60
N PHE A 607 27.95 10.01 -3.30
CA PHE A 607 29.15 10.73 -3.74
C PHE A 607 29.98 9.83 -4.66
N LYS A 608 31.09 10.35 -5.18
CA LYS A 608 31.92 9.62 -6.17
C LYS A 608 32.50 8.30 -5.66
N GLN A 609 32.96 8.26 -4.40
CA GLN A 609 33.60 7.09 -3.79
C GLN A 609 32.95 6.70 -2.45
N HIS A 610 31.89 7.40 -2.06
CA HIS A 610 31.29 7.27 -0.74
C HIS A 610 29.77 7.37 -0.85
N MET A 611 29.09 6.79 0.13
CA MET A 611 27.67 6.98 0.37
C MET A 611 27.42 7.41 1.80
N VAL A 612 26.58 8.43 1.97
CA VAL A 612 26.13 8.88 3.29
C VAL A 612 24.67 8.46 3.46
N PHE A 613 24.36 7.76 4.54
CA PHE A 613 23.00 7.46 4.96
C PHE A 613 22.62 8.44 6.06
N GLN A 614 21.65 9.32 5.77
CA GLN A 614 21.04 10.21 6.75
C GLN A 614 19.83 9.52 7.36
N PHE A 615 19.77 9.45 8.69
CA PHE A 615 18.66 8.92 9.45
C PHE A 615 17.97 10.05 10.19
N ASP A 616 16.77 10.41 9.76
CA ASP A 616 15.88 11.35 10.45
C ASP A 616 15.08 10.58 11.49
N CYS A 617 15.44 10.77 12.75
CA CYS A 617 14.90 10.05 13.90
C CYS A 617 13.97 10.98 14.70
N THR A 618 12.79 10.49 15.10
CA THR A 618 11.86 11.22 15.98
C THR A 618 11.52 10.33 17.17
N ASN A 619 11.73 10.85 18.39
CA ASN A 619 11.36 10.18 19.63
C ASN A 619 9.87 10.39 19.92
N THR A 620 9.09 9.30 20.01
CA THR A 620 7.64 9.35 20.28
C THR A 620 7.32 9.06 21.77
N LEU A 621 8.34 8.84 22.60
CA LEU A 621 8.21 8.68 24.05
C LEU A 621 8.33 10.03 24.76
N ASN A 622 7.32 10.42 25.52
CA ASN A 622 7.23 11.72 26.17
C ASN A 622 7.99 11.80 27.51
N ASP A 623 8.40 10.66 28.06
CA ASP A 623 9.08 10.50 29.33
C ASP A 623 10.59 10.20 29.19
N GLN A 624 11.11 10.14 27.96
CA GLN A 624 12.51 9.81 27.68
C GLN A 624 13.20 10.87 26.82
N LEU A 625 14.45 11.19 27.16
CA LEU A 625 15.38 11.96 26.33
C LEU A 625 16.47 11.02 25.85
N LEU A 626 16.62 10.86 24.53
CA LEU A 626 17.73 10.10 23.97
C LEU A 626 18.92 11.02 23.72
N GLU A 627 20.13 10.57 24.02
CA GLU A 627 21.38 11.29 23.75
C GLU A 627 22.33 10.44 22.90
N LYS A 628 23.12 11.09 22.04
CA LYS A 628 24.14 10.45 21.18
C LYS A 628 23.59 9.31 20.32
N ILE A 629 22.49 9.57 19.62
CA ILE A 629 21.80 8.55 18.81
C ILE A 629 22.59 8.26 17.54
N THR A 630 22.92 6.99 17.33
CA THR A 630 23.55 6.46 16.11
C THR A 630 22.76 5.28 15.57
N VAL A 631 22.66 5.15 14.25
CA VAL A 631 22.10 3.95 13.62
C VAL A 631 23.24 3.08 13.10
N GLN A 632 23.47 1.96 13.78
CA GLN A 632 24.46 0.99 13.33
C GLN A 632 23.98 0.30 12.05
N MET A 633 24.90 0.19 11.09
CA MET A 633 24.66 -0.49 9.82
C MET A 633 25.64 -1.66 9.74
N GLU A 634 25.12 -2.85 9.46
CA GLU A 634 25.93 -4.02 9.11
C GLU A 634 26.01 -4.12 7.58
N PRO A 635 27.11 -3.67 6.95
CA PRO A 635 27.28 -3.81 5.51
C PRO A 635 27.49 -5.27 5.12
N SER A 636 27.15 -5.63 3.88
CA SER A 636 27.64 -6.86 3.27
C SER A 636 29.15 -6.76 2.99
N ASP A 637 29.83 -7.90 2.79
CA ASP A 637 31.30 -8.02 2.65
C ASP A 637 31.98 -7.06 1.62
N ALA A 638 31.21 -6.38 0.77
CA ALA A 638 31.69 -5.47 -0.26
C ALA A 638 31.71 -3.97 0.14
N TYR A 639 31.15 -3.60 1.29
CA TYR A 639 31.03 -2.20 1.73
C TYR A 639 31.65 -2.01 3.10
N GLU A 640 32.36 -0.89 3.31
CA GLU A 640 33.01 -0.58 4.58
C GLU A 640 32.37 0.65 5.22
N VAL A 641 31.91 0.54 6.47
CA VAL A 641 31.43 1.69 7.24
C VAL A 641 32.64 2.44 7.79
N VAL A 642 32.79 3.70 7.38
CA VAL A 642 33.94 4.55 7.72
C VAL A 642 33.69 5.35 9.00
N HIS A 643 32.47 5.88 9.18
CA HIS A 643 32.18 6.80 10.29
C HIS A 643 30.69 6.85 10.66
N TYR A 644 30.42 7.16 11.93
CA TYR A 644 29.08 7.47 12.45
C TYR A 644 29.07 8.88 13.03
N VAL A 645 28.09 9.70 12.62
CA VAL A 645 27.83 11.03 13.18
C VAL A 645 26.55 10.95 14.00
N ALA A 646 26.68 11.06 15.32
CA ALA A 646 25.56 10.92 16.24
C ALA A 646 24.68 12.18 16.29
N ALA A 647 23.37 11.99 16.45
CA ALA A 647 22.48 13.09 16.82
C ALA A 647 22.70 13.40 18.32
N PRO A 648 22.98 14.66 18.71
CA PRO A 648 23.34 14.99 20.08
C PRO A 648 22.27 14.60 21.10
N ALA A 649 21.00 14.96 20.81
CA ALA A 649 19.85 14.59 21.63
C ALA A 649 18.55 14.56 20.79
N LEU A 650 17.60 13.69 21.15
CA LEU A 650 16.25 13.62 20.58
C LEU A 650 15.19 13.82 21.68
N HIS A 651 14.64 15.02 21.72
CA HIS A 651 13.50 15.36 22.57
C HIS A 651 12.20 14.78 22.01
N PHE A 652 11.19 14.63 22.87
CA PHE A 652 9.87 14.16 22.48
C PHE A 652 9.30 14.98 21.30
N ASN A 653 8.91 14.28 20.24
CA ASN A 653 8.36 14.81 18.98
C ASN A 653 9.22 15.88 18.27
N GLN A 654 10.53 15.92 18.56
CA GLN A 654 11.48 16.74 17.80
C GLN A 654 12.38 15.85 16.94
N PRO A 655 12.30 15.96 15.60
CA PRO A 655 13.18 15.21 14.71
C PRO A 655 14.64 15.66 14.85
N GLY A 656 15.57 14.71 14.85
CA GLY A 656 16.99 14.97 14.73
C GLY A 656 17.63 13.99 13.75
N SER A 657 18.74 14.39 13.13
CA SER A 657 19.40 13.60 12.10
C SER A 657 20.73 13.04 12.62
N CYS A 658 20.96 11.74 12.40
CA CYS A 658 22.27 11.11 12.53
C CYS A 658 22.70 10.53 11.18
N TYR A 659 23.99 10.27 11.02
CA TYR A 659 24.55 9.90 9.72
C TYR A 659 25.52 8.72 9.82
N THR A 660 25.54 7.89 8.78
CA THR A 660 26.52 6.81 8.62
C THR A 660 27.21 6.95 7.26
N LEU A 661 28.54 7.02 7.27
CA LEU A 661 29.37 7.13 6.08
C LEU A 661 29.90 5.75 5.67
N VAL A 662 29.71 5.39 4.41
CA VAL A 662 30.13 4.11 3.82
C VAL A 662 31.03 4.37 2.62
N MET A 663 32.13 3.63 2.51
CA MET A 663 33.02 3.65 1.35
C MET A 663 32.52 2.67 0.28
N LEU A 664 32.55 3.10 -0.97
CA LEU A 664 32.20 2.26 -2.12
C LEU A 664 33.44 1.44 -2.57
N PRO A 665 33.29 0.16 -2.95
CA PRO A 665 34.41 -0.64 -3.45
C PRO A 665 34.96 -0.08 -4.78
N GLU A 666 36.28 -0.18 -4.99
CA GLU A 666 36.98 0.44 -6.13
C GLU A 666 36.66 -0.19 -7.51
N ASP A 667 35.97 -1.34 -7.56
CA ASP A 667 35.66 -2.09 -8.79
C ASP A 667 34.17 -2.50 -8.89
N ASP A 668 33.25 -1.52 -8.93
CA ASP A 668 31.84 -1.80 -9.23
C ASP A 668 31.36 -1.13 -10.54
N PRO A 669 31.06 -1.88 -11.61
CA PRO A 669 30.51 -1.37 -12.86
C PRO A 669 29.08 -0.82 -12.73
N THR A 670 28.45 -0.94 -11.55
CA THR A 670 27.06 -0.52 -11.30
C THR A 670 26.89 0.96 -10.94
N ALA A 671 27.95 1.77 -11.03
CA ALA A 671 27.88 3.22 -10.83
C ALA A 671 26.84 3.93 -11.74
N ASP A 672 26.41 3.29 -12.83
CA ASP A 672 25.35 3.79 -13.74
C ASP A 672 23.95 3.19 -13.52
N ASN A 673 23.74 2.24 -12.59
CA ASN A 673 22.43 1.61 -12.35
C ASN A 673 22.08 1.49 -10.86
N THR A 674 21.66 2.59 -10.23
CA THR A 674 21.16 2.56 -8.85
C THR A 674 19.67 2.20 -8.80
N THR A 675 19.36 0.91 -8.73
CA THR A 675 18.06 0.40 -8.24
C THR A 675 18.28 -0.77 -7.27
N CYS A 676 17.56 -0.71 -6.15
CA CYS A 676 17.36 -1.76 -5.14
C CYS A 676 18.49 -2.04 -4.13
N TRP A 677 18.41 -1.37 -2.98
CA TRP A 677 18.74 -2.00 -1.70
C TRP A 677 17.43 -2.37 -1.01
N SER A 678 17.27 -3.64 -0.66
CA SER A 678 16.18 -4.18 0.15
C SER A 678 16.37 -3.79 1.62
N PRO A 679 15.30 -3.56 2.41
CA PRO A 679 15.45 -3.29 3.84
C PRO A 679 15.96 -4.53 4.57
N CYS A 680 17.15 -4.44 5.19
CA CYS A 680 17.57 -5.41 6.19
C CYS A 680 16.78 -5.16 7.47
N THR A 681 15.76 -5.99 7.71
CA THR A 681 15.15 -6.17 9.03
C THR A 681 16.12 -6.96 9.90
N ASN A 682 17.00 -6.27 10.64
CA ASN A 682 17.63 -6.73 11.88
C ASN A 682 18.61 -5.63 12.34
N SER A 683 18.12 -4.59 13.00
CA SER A 683 18.95 -3.79 13.90
C SER A 683 18.76 -4.33 15.31
N THR A 684 19.84 -4.86 15.88
CA THR A 684 19.91 -5.12 17.32
C THR A 684 20.30 -3.81 17.99
N TRP A 685 19.50 -3.37 18.96
CA TRP A 685 19.75 -2.17 19.73
C TRP A 685 20.42 -2.55 21.04
N GLN A 686 21.60 -2.00 21.31
CA GLN A 686 22.17 -1.94 22.65
C GLN A 686 21.80 -0.57 23.24
N GLY A 687 21.06 -0.59 24.35
CA GLY A 687 20.77 0.59 25.17
C GLY A 687 21.89 0.94 26.12
#